data_AF-A0A4Y4AWQ7-F1
#
_entry.id   AF-A0A4Y4AWQ7-F1
#
_cell.length_a   1.000
_cell.length_b   1.000
_cell.length_c   1.000
_cell.angle_alpha   90.00
_cell.angle_beta   90.00
_cell.angle_gamma   90.00
#
_symmetry.space_group_name_H-M   'P 1'
#
loop_
_entity.id
_entity.type
_entity.pdbx_description
1 polymer ?
#
loop_
_entity_poly.entity_id
_entity_poly.type
_entity_poly.pdbx_seq_one_letter_code
_entity_poly.pdbx_strand_id
1 'polypeptide(L)'
;MKYLSLLFLGLWVTFASAQNITIVRDANAARANFGAEKIAEIATQKGFAVTFSEKVPKNSKNRVIVIGEKGSDFWKQNSKKANIDDSQLTKKEGFQISTQKNIIFVEGFDASGALYGALEIADKIKESGKLPAEINENDSPEMVLRGTCIGMQKTTYLEGRGVYEYPYTPESFPWFYDKALWTKYLDMMVENRMNSLYLWNGHPFASLVKLKEYPFAVEVSDETFKKNEEVFKFLTEEANKRGIWVIQMFYNIILSKPFADHYNLKTQERERIITPLIADYTQKSITAFIEKYPNVGLLVCLGEAMNTVEDDVNWFTKTILPGVQDGLKALGKTEEPPIILRSHDTDAPAVMAKALPLYKNLYTMSKYTGESLTTYTPGGPWGETHKQLSSLGSIHIENVHILANLEPFRYGSPDFIQKTVKAMHNIHGANALHLYPQASYWDWPYTADKTKTGERLLEMDRDWIWYKAWARYAWDSKRDRSQEISYWDTQLAKKYGTDSETAKNILEAYEQIGEIAPKTLRRFGITEGNRQTLLLGMFESQLVNPAKWRVYPGFHESCGPVGELLQEYARKEWNHEAHIGETPTQIISEIVQHGKIAVEAINKATPGVSKDKDEFNRLKNDVYCYDAFAKCFSEKTEAALLVLRYSYSNDIADLDKAVPHLEKALEYYEELVKLTKDTYFYANSMQTAQRRIPIGGDDGKNKTWEELLPHYERELANFKRNISLLKEAKNGKIKPKAVTPWKAVNVTVLSPKADTYAVKEGTKVYGTDISELVKVAPELKNLKGISLVEDQQNTEGTTLKFKNDKAVKLVVGYFNSDQKRFLFPPSLETNAAGNERGEAEVILANAMNLKELPRINIHTYTFKAGENELNLGKGRVLILGFIDANQKIETRDVGFIGADEKEAVDWLFY
;
A
#
# COMPACT_ATOMS: atom_id res chain seq x y z
N MET A 1 83.30 16.10 -15.03
CA MET A 1 82.66 14.78 -14.98
C MET A 1 81.26 14.92 -14.43
N LYS A 2 80.28 14.29 -15.09
CA LYS A 2 78.84 14.20 -14.77
C LYS A 2 77.93 15.37 -15.20
N TYR A 3 78.06 15.71 -16.48
CA TYR A 3 76.89 15.78 -17.36
C TYR A 3 76.41 14.34 -17.59
N LEU A 4 75.28 13.92 -17.00
CA LEU A 4 74.40 12.80 -17.45
C LEU A 4 73.40 12.47 -16.31
N SER A 5 72.34 13.25 -16.12
CA SER A 5 71.12 12.82 -15.38
C SER A 5 69.90 13.70 -15.69
N LEU A 6 69.92 14.37 -16.84
CA LEU A 6 68.82 15.24 -17.33
C LEU A 6 68.12 14.61 -18.55
N LEU A 7 68.09 13.29 -18.64
CA LEU A 7 67.64 12.57 -19.85
C LEU A 7 66.89 11.28 -19.51
N PHE A 8 65.97 11.31 -18.54
CA PHE A 8 64.91 10.29 -18.37
C PHE A 8 63.65 10.84 -17.67
N LEU A 9 63.35 12.13 -17.86
CA LEU A 9 62.07 12.76 -17.48
C LEU A 9 61.37 13.37 -18.72
N GLY A 10 61.64 12.79 -19.89
CA GLY A 10 60.96 13.12 -21.14
C GLY A 10 59.90 12.07 -21.45
N LEU A 11 58.65 12.51 -21.59
CA LEU A 11 57.58 11.87 -22.35
C LEU A 11 57.07 10.51 -21.86
N TRP A 12 56.31 10.51 -20.76
CA TRP A 12 55.09 9.68 -20.65
C TRP A 12 53.91 10.55 -20.17
N VAL A 13 53.76 11.76 -20.72
CA VAL A 13 52.42 12.29 -20.94
C VAL A 13 51.99 11.65 -22.25
N THR A 14 51.40 10.45 -22.16
CA THR A 14 50.58 9.96 -23.25
C THR A 14 49.46 10.98 -23.42
N PHE A 15 49.60 11.87 -24.41
CA PHE A 15 48.45 12.47 -25.09
C PHE A 15 47.67 11.30 -25.70
N ALA A 16 46.90 10.57 -24.87
CA ALA A 16 45.79 9.82 -25.37
C ALA A 16 44.84 10.87 -25.94
N SER A 17 44.89 11.09 -27.25
CA SER A 17 43.88 11.91 -27.92
C SER A 17 42.53 11.35 -27.49
N ALA A 18 41.73 12.14 -26.77
CA ALA A 18 40.40 11.73 -26.35
C ALA A 18 39.68 11.15 -27.57
N GLN A 19 39.20 9.91 -27.48
CA GLN A 19 38.46 9.32 -28.60
C GLN A 19 37.21 10.18 -28.81
N ASN A 20 37.10 10.72 -30.02
CA ASN A 20 35.96 11.54 -30.39
C ASN A 20 34.76 10.65 -30.71
N ILE A 21 33.58 11.04 -30.25
CA ILE A 21 32.29 10.40 -30.56
C ILE A 21 31.40 11.45 -31.22
N THR A 22 30.67 11.05 -32.26
CA THR A 22 29.57 11.85 -32.82
C THR A 22 28.25 11.18 -32.53
N ILE A 23 27.37 11.86 -31.81
CA ILE A 23 26.00 11.41 -31.56
C ILE A 23 25.07 12.14 -32.53
N VAL A 24 24.43 11.37 -33.41
CA VAL A 24 23.50 11.84 -34.43
C VAL A 24 22.08 11.71 -33.87
N ARG A 25 21.42 12.84 -33.63
CA ARG A 25 20.10 12.92 -32.99
C ARG A 25 19.20 13.97 -33.66
N ASP A 26 17.89 13.80 -33.53
CA ASP A 26 16.92 14.86 -33.82
C ASP A 26 16.75 15.72 -32.56
N ALA A 27 17.15 17.00 -32.64
CA ALA A 27 17.06 17.91 -31.51
C ALA A 27 15.60 18.25 -31.11
N ASN A 28 14.63 18.03 -32.02
CA ASN A 28 13.21 18.28 -31.76
C ASN A 28 12.51 17.05 -31.14
N ALA A 29 13.12 15.87 -31.21
CA ALA A 29 12.59 14.65 -30.62
C ALA A 29 13.00 14.56 -29.13
N ALA A 30 12.21 15.17 -28.24
CA ALA A 30 12.55 15.36 -26.83
C ALA A 30 13.14 14.12 -26.11
N ARG A 31 12.59 12.93 -26.35
CA ARG A 31 13.04 11.68 -25.71
C ARG A 31 14.36 11.15 -26.28
N ALA A 32 14.49 11.10 -27.61
CA ALA A 32 15.75 10.73 -28.26
C ALA A 32 16.86 11.74 -27.93
N ASN A 33 16.49 13.03 -27.85
CA ASN A 33 17.38 14.12 -27.47
C ASN A 33 17.90 13.94 -26.03
N PHE A 34 17.03 13.60 -25.08
CA PHE A 34 17.39 13.31 -23.69
C PHE A 34 18.29 12.08 -23.58
N GLY A 35 17.97 10.99 -24.29
CA GLY A 35 18.82 9.79 -24.34
C GLY A 35 20.22 10.08 -24.87
N ALA A 36 20.32 10.92 -25.91
CA ALA A 36 21.59 11.38 -26.46
C ALA A 36 22.40 12.22 -25.45
N GLU A 37 21.74 13.05 -24.65
CA GLU A 37 22.38 13.84 -23.58
C GLU A 37 22.91 12.93 -22.46
N LYS A 38 22.19 11.87 -22.10
CA LYS A 38 22.66 10.89 -21.12
C LYS A 38 23.89 10.11 -21.61
N ILE A 39 23.92 9.70 -22.88
CA ILE A 39 25.13 9.11 -23.48
C ILE A 39 26.29 10.13 -23.42
N ALA A 40 26.03 11.38 -23.79
CA ALA A 40 27.05 12.42 -23.80
C ALA A 40 27.62 12.71 -22.40
N GLU A 41 26.76 12.79 -21.39
CA GLU A 41 27.12 12.97 -19.98
C GLU A 41 28.06 11.85 -19.51
N ILE A 42 27.63 10.60 -19.67
CA ILE A 42 28.40 9.43 -19.24
C ILE A 42 29.71 9.28 -20.03
N ALA A 43 29.67 9.48 -21.35
CA ALA A 43 30.87 9.39 -22.18
C ALA A 43 31.89 10.49 -21.81
N THR A 44 31.43 11.71 -21.54
CA THR A 44 32.32 12.80 -21.10
C THR A 44 32.95 12.48 -19.74
N GLN A 45 32.18 11.94 -18.79
CA GLN A 45 32.70 11.47 -17.49
C GLN A 45 33.76 10.36 -17.62
N LYS A 46 33.73 9.58 -18.72
CA LYS A 46 34.73 8.55 -19.03
C LYS A 46 35.89 9.05 -19.91
N GLY A 47 35.97 10.35 -20.19
CA GLY A 47 37.08 10.98 -20.92
C GLY A 47 36.94 10.98 -22.44
N PHE A 48 35.74 10.74 -22.97
CA PHE A 48 35.46 10.88 -24.40
C PHE A 48 35.08 12.33 -24.75
N ALA A 49 35.46 12.78 -25.95
CA ALA A 49 35.01 14.05 -26.48
C ALA A 49 33.77 13.84 -27.35
N VAL A 50 32.65 14.49 -27.01
CA VAL A 50 31.35 14.26 -27.64
C VAL A 50 30.94 15.44 -28.51
N THR A 51 30.43 15.14 -29.71
CA THR A 51 29.85 16.12 -30.63
C THR A 51 28.45 15.69 -31.04
N PHE A 52 27.50 16.62 -31.07
CA PHE A 52 26.17 16.37 -31.61
C PHE A 52 26.11 16.74 -33.10
N SER A 53 25.32 15.98 -33.87
CA SER A 53 25.04 16.26 -35.28
C SER A 53 23.60 15.86 -35.62
N GLU A 54 23.02 16.46 -36.64
CA GLU A 54 21.73 16.03 -37.21
C GLU A 54 21.90 15.01 -38.34
N LYS A 55 23.11 14.88 -38.89
CA LYS A 55 23.42 13.99 -40.02
C LYS A 55 24.65 13.14 -39.78
N VAL A 56 24.59 11.90 -40.26
CA VAL A 56 25.76 11.00 -40.27
C VAL A 56 26.89 11.63 -41.11
N PRO A 57 28.09 11.84 -40.54
CA PRO A 57 29.22 12.40 -41.27
C PRO A 57 29.72 11.45 -42.37
N LYS A 58 30.01 11.98 -43.57
CA LYS A 58 30.35 11.17 -44.75
C LYS A 58 31.65 10.36 -44.62
N ASN A 59 32.64 10.84 -43.85
CA ASN A 59 33.98 10.25 -43.72
C ASN A 59 34.50 10.32 -42.25
N SER A 60 33.71 9.87 -41.29
CA SER A 60 34.12 9.87 -39.89
C SER A 60 35.15 8.77 -39.59
N LYS A 61 36.33 9.14 -39.06
CA LYS A 61 37.24 8.21 -38.37
C LYS A 61 36.79 7.92 -36.92
N ASN A 62 35.87 8.75 -36.41
CA ASN A 62 35.33 8.69 -35.06
C ASN A 62 34.15 7.72 -35.00
N ARG A 63 33.89 7.17 -33.80
CA ARG A 63 32.69 6.35 -33.55
C ARG A 63 31.45 7.22 -33.68
N VAL A 64 30.44 6.74 -34.39
CA VAL A 64 29.16 7.45 -34.59
C VAL A 64 28.05 6.66 -33.92
N ILE A 65 27.15 7.33 -33.20
CA ILE A 65 25.95 6.72 -32.61
C ILE A 65 24.75 7.45 -33.21
N VAL A 66 23.85 6.74 -33.89
CA VAL A 66 22.62 7.29 -34.49
C VAL A 66 21.44 6.84 -33.66
N ILE A 67 20.62 7.77 -33.19
CA ILE A 67 19.47 7.48 -32.33
C ILE A 67 18.21 8.01 -33.01
N GLY A 68 17.24 7.15 -33.30
CA GLY A 68 16.01 7.59 -33.95
C GLY A 68 14.84 6.63 -33.79
N GLU A 69 13.66 7.17 -34.04
CA GLU A 69 12.40 6.43 -34.06
C GLU A 69 12.19 5.78 -35.44
N LYS A 70 11.78 4.51 -35.43
CA LYS A 70 11.47 3.71 -36.60
C LYS A 70 10.50 4.44 -37.51
N GLY A 71 10.84 4.53 -38.79
CA GLY A 71 10.01 5.16 -39.81
C GLY A 71 9.97 6.70 -39.79
N SER A 72 10.57 7.37 -38.80
CA SER A 72 10.71 8.84 -38.82
C SER A 72 11.57 9.34 -39.99
N ASP A 73 11.33 10.57 -40.44
CA ASP A 73 12.12 11.16 -41.53
C ASP A 73 13.60 11.30 -41.15
N PHE A 74 13.86 11.66 -39.89
CA PHE A 74 15.21 11.70 -39.33
C PHE A 74 15.89 10.33 -39.42
N TRP A 75 15.20 9.26 -39.03
CA TRP A 75 15.75 7.91 -39.08
C TRP A 75 16.03 7.49 -40.53
N LYS A 76 15.05 7.60 -41.42
CA LYS A 76 15.19 7.25 -42.85
C LYS A 76 16.36 7.98 -43.52
N GLN A 77 16.59 9.25 -43.18
CA GLN A 77 17.71 10.02 -43.71
C GLN A 77 19.07 9.45 -43.26
N ASN A 78 19.17 9.08 -41.99
CA ASN A 78 20.44 8.70 -41.36
C ASN A 78 20.75 7.20 -41.44
N SER A 79 19.76 6.35 -41.68
CA SER A 79 19.91 4.90 -41.85
C SER A 79 19.92 4.43 -43.32
N LYS A 80 19.69 5.30 -44.30
CA LYS A 80 19.54 4.95 -45.74
C LYS A 80 20.61 4.03 -46.34
N LYS A 81 21.85 4.08 -45.84
CA LYS A 81 22.99 3.29 -46.33
C LYS A 81 23.32 2.07 -45.45
N ALA A 82 22.60 1.89 -44.35
CA ALA A 82 22.76 0.78 -43.43
C ALA A 82 21.84 -0.37 -43.82
N ASN A 83 22.28 -1.60 -43.57
CA ASN A 83 21.45 -2.79 -43.76
C ASN A 83 20.85 -3.19 -42.41
N ILE A 84 19.71 -2.60 -42.03
CA ILE A 84 19.06 -2.84 -40.73
C ILE A 84 17.84 -3.74 -40.97
N ASP A 85 17.84 -4.93 -40.37
CA ASP A 85 16.66 -5.79 -40.29
C ASP A 85 15.89 -5.44 -39.02
N ASP A 86 14.75 -4.77 -39.19
CA ASP A 86 13.89 -4.28 -38.12
C ASP A 86 12.64 -5.16 -37.92
N SER A 87 12.65 -6.38 -38.48
CA SER A 87 11.50 -7.31 -38.46
C SER A 87 11.09 -7.75 -37.06
N GLN A 88 12.03 -7.77 -36.12
CA GLN A 88 11.79 -8.15 -34.71
C GLN A 88 11.31 -6.96 -33.85
N LEU A 89 11.51 -5.72 -34.32
CA LEU A 89 11.11 -4.51 -33.61
C LEU A 89 9.63 -4.22 -33.86
N THR A 90 8.78 -4.88 -33.06
CA THR A 90 7.31 -4.93 -33.25
C THR A 90 6.50 -4.45 -32.05
N LYS A 91 7.14 -4.19 -30.90
CA LYS A 91 6.48 -3.83 -29.64
C LYS A 91 6.74 -2.38 -29.26
N LYS A 92 5.72 -1.71 -28.71
CA LYS A 92 5.86 -0.39 -28.07
C LYS A 92 6.99 -0.40 -27.05
N GLU A 93 7.71 0.72 -26.98
CA GLU A 93 8.89 0.91 -26.13
C GLU A 93 10.08 -0.04 -26.43
N GLY A 94 9.96 -0.93 -27.42
CA GLY A 94 11.05 -1.79 -27.83
C GLY A 94 12.14 -1.02 -28.57
N PHE A 95 13.35 -1.56 -28.55
CA PHE A 95 14.49 -1.00 -29.29
C PHE A 95 15.34 -2.10 -29.91
N GLN A 96 16.11 -1.69 -30.91
CA GLN A 96 17.14 -2.48 -31.54
C GLN A 96 18.43 -1.67 -31.64
N ILE A 97 19.53 -2.29 -31.25
CA ILE A 97 20.88 -1.75 -31.40
C ILE A 97 21.61 -2.63 -32.40
N SER A 98 22.25 -2.02 -33.39
CA SER A 98 23.13 -2.74 -34.32
C SER A 98 24.41 -1.97 -34.61
N THR A 99 25.50 -2.68 -34.84
CA THR A 99 26.79 -2.08 -35.21
C THR A 99 27.11 -2.39 -36.66
N GLN A 100 27.40 -1.37 -37.45
CA GLN A 100 27.91 -1.51 -38.81
C GLN A 100 29.14 -0.64 -38.99
N LYS A 101 30.30 -1.27 -39.17
CA LYS A 101 31.60 -0.60 -39.23
C LYS A 101 31.82 0.24 -37.95
N ASN A 102 31.96 1.56 -38.08
CA ASN A 102 32.17 2.48 -36.97
C ASN A 102 30.88 3.18 -36.51
N ILE A 103 29.70 2.70 -36.92
CA ILE A 103 28.41 3.31 -36.59
C ILE A 103 27.59 2.34 -35.75
N ILE A 104 27.08 2.83 -34.62
CA ILE A 104 26.08 2.16 -33.79
C ILE A 104 24.74 2.80 -34.13
N PHE A 105 23.79 2.00 -34.56
CA PHE A 105 22.42 2.40 -34.84
C PHE A 105 21.53 1.97 -33.68
N VAL A 106 20.83 2.92 -33.09
CA VAL A 106 19.84 2.73 -32.02
C VAL A 106 18.47 3.10 -32.61
N GLU A 107 17.70 2.09 -32.95
CA GLU A 107 16.35 2.22 -33.48
C GLU A 107 15.33 1.93 -32.39
N GLY A 108 14.48 2.91 -32.08
CA GLY A 108 13.31 2.70 -31.23
C GLY A 108 12.08 2.36 -32.05
N PHE A 109 11.22 1.46 -31.58
CA PHE A 109 9.89 1.26 -32.18
C PHE A 109 9.07 2.56 -32.13
N ASP A 110 9.20 3.29 -31.03
CA ASP A 110 8.65 4.62 -30.78
C ASP A 110 9.70 5.51 -30.07
N ALA A 111 9.33 6.76 -29.77
CA ALA A 111 10.20 7.70 -29.07
C ALA A 111 10.71 7.21 -27.70
N SER A 112 9.94 6.37 -26.98
CA SER A 112 10.40 5.78 -25.71
C SER A 112 11.38 4.63 -25.96
N GLY A 113 11.15 3.81 -26.98
CA GLY A 113 12.13 2.80 -27.41
C GLY A 113 13.48 3.43 -27.78
N ALA A 114 13.47 4.55 -28.51
CA ALA A 114 14.70 5.24 -28.87
C ALA A 114 15.45 5.76 -27.64
N LEU A 115 14.71 6.24 -26.64
CA LEU A 115 15.26 6.62 -25.33
C LEU A 115 15.87 5.40 -24.61
N TYR A 116 15.14 4.29 -24.45
CA TYR A 116 15.65 3.12 -23.72
C TYR A 116 16.85 2.47 -24.40
N GLY A 117 16.87 2.40 -25.73
CA GLY A 117 18.05 1.95 -26.47
C GLY A 117 19.25 2.87 -26.27
N ALA A 118 19.04 4.19 -26.16
CA ALA A 118 20.12 5.13 -25.84
C ALA A 118 20.63 4.95 -24.40
N LEU A 119 19.73 4.66 -23.45
CA LEU A 119 20.11 4.37 -22.06
C LEU A 119 20.88 3.04 -21.95
N GLU A 120 20.53 2.01 -22.71
CA GLU A 120 21.31 0.76 -22.79
C GLU A 120 22.76 1.02 -23.22
N ILE A 121 22.97 1.90 -24.21
CA ILE A 121 24.32 2.34 -24.60
C ILE A 121 25.01 3.08 -23.46
N ALA A 122 24.31 4.01 -22.79
CA ALA A 122 24.86 4.76 -21.66
C ALA A 122 25.29 3.82 -20.52
N ASP A 123 24.47 2.82 -20.19
CA ASP A 123 24.76 1.82 -19.16
C ASP A 123 26.01 1.00 -19.51
N LYS A 124 26.15 0.51 -20.74
CA LYS A 124 27.36 -0.22 -21.18
C LYS A 124 28.62 0.63 -21.11
N ILE A 125 28.55 1.92 -21.42
CA ILE A 125 29.68 2.85 -21.27
C ILE A 125 29.98 3.09 -19.77
N LYS A 126 28.94 3.25 -18.95
CA LYS A 126 29.06 3.47 -17.50
C LYS A 126 29.77 2.30 -16.82
N GLU A 127 29.39 1.08 -17.17
CA GLU A 127 29.90 -0.19 -16.62
C GLU A 127 31.31 -0.51 -17.12
N SER A 128 31.54 -0.52 -18.44
CA SER A 128 32.83 -0.94 -19.01
C SER A 128 33.89 0.16 -19.02
N GLY A 129 33.47 1.43 -18.92
CA GLY A 129 34.33 2.60 -19.13
C GLY A 129 34.80 2.77 -20.58
N LYS A 130 34.26 2.00 -21.53
CA LYS A 130 34.65 1.99 -22.94
C LYS A 130 33.41 2.11 -23.83
N LEU A 131 33.62 2.55 -25.07
CA LEU A 131 32.59 2.43 -26.09
C LEU A 131 32.47 0.97 -26.54
N PRO A 132 31.24 0.43 -26.69
CA PRO A 132 31.05 -0.88 -27.30
C PRO A 132 31.74 -0.95 -28.66
N ALA A 133 32.62 -1.94 -28.83
CA ALA A 133 33.30 -2.16 -30.10
C ALA A 133 32.31 -2.65 -31.17
N GLU A 134 31.46 -3.58 -30.74
CA GLU A 134 30.33 -4.16 -31.45
C GLU A 134 29.20 -4.43 -30.45
N ILE A 135 27.96 -4.21 -30.88
CA ILE A 135 26.74 -4.47 -30.14
C ILE A 135 25.61 -4.75 -31.14
N ASN A 136 24.90 -5.85 -30.93
CA ASN A 136 23.73 -6.26 -31.70
C ASN A 136 22.71 -6.86 -30.72
N GLU A 137 21.74 -6.05 -30.30
CA GLU A 137 20.79 -6.40 -29.25
C GLU A 137 19.40 -5.90 -29.63
N ASN A 138 18.35 -6.60 -29.21
CA ASN A 138 16.98 -6.12 -29.25
C ASN A 138 16.33 -6.43 -27.91
N ASP A 139 15.47 -5.54 -27.44
CA ASP A 139 14.79 -5.70 -26.16
C ASP A 139 13.48 -4.90 -26.14
N SER A 140 12.55 -5.30 -25.29
CA SER A 140 11.25 -4.65 -25.10
C SER A 140 10.64 -5.04 -23.76
N PRO A 141 9.89 -4.15 -23.09
CA PRO A 141 9.30 -4.47 -21.80
C PRO A 141 8.17 -5.52 -21.92
N GLU A 142 8.03 -6.36 -20.90
CA GLU A 142 6.88 -7.26 -20.70
C GLU A 142 5.66 -6.49 -20.20
N MET A 143 5.82 -5.69 -19.14
CA MET A 143 4.75 -4.84 -18.62
C MET A 143 4.72 -3.48 -19.32
N VAL A 144 3.56 -3.06 -19.81
CA VAL A 144 3.40 -1.87 -20.66
C VAL A 144 3.31 -0.55 -19.88
N LEU A 145 2.89 -0.61 -18.61
CA LEU A 145 3.03 0.50 -17.66
C LEU A 145 3.83 0.01 -16.46
N ARG A 146 4.83 0.80 -16.07
CA ARG A 146 5.77 0.50 -14.99
C ARG A 146 5.97 1.78 -14.21
N GLY A 147 5.30 1.93 -13.09
CA GLY A 147 5.23 3.23 -12.42
C GLY A 147 5.25 3.19 -10.91
N THR A 148 5.47 4.38 -10.35
CA THR A 148 5.56 4.62 -8.90
C THR A 148 4.57 5.69 -8.48
N CYS A 149 4.20 5.70 -7.20
CA CYS A 149 3.38 6.77 -6.64
C CYS A 149 4.08 7.63 -5.60
N ILE A 150 3.59 8.87 -5.51
CA ILE A 150 3.91 9.79 -4.42
C ILE A 150 2.58 10.27 -3.82
N GLY A 151 2.47 10.17 -2.50
CA GLY A 151 1.35 10.71 -1.74
C GLY A 151 1.50 12.21 -1.56
N MET A 152 0.57 12.98 -2.12
CA MET A 152 0.30 14.35 -1.66
C MET A 152 -0.57 14.25 -0.40
N GLN A 153 -0.01 13.60 0.62
CA GLN A 153 -0.65 13.10 1.83
C GLN A 153 0.25 13.30 3.06
N LYS A 154 -0.31 13.14 4.26
CA LYS A 154 0.42 13.30 5.53
C LYS A 154 0.13 12.15 6.48
N THR A 155 0.99 12.01 7.48
CA THR A 155 0.88 11.04 8.57
C THR A 155 -0.36 11.25 9.45
N THR A 156 -0.85 12.49 9.53
CA THR A 156 -2.04 12.91 10.28
C THR A 156 -2.88 13.89 9.48
N TYR A 157 -4.15 14.06 9.86
CA TYR A 157 -5.07 14.98 9.21
C TYR A 157 -4.68 16.44 9.42
N LEU A 158 -5.04 17.29 8.45
CA LEU A 158 -5.00 18.74 8.63
C LEU A 158 -6.18 19.20 9.48
N GLU A 159 -5.97 20.27 10.25
CA GLU A 159 -7.03 20.86 11.05
C GLU A 159 -8.24 21.26 10.17
N GLY A 160 -9.44 20.85 10.61
CA GLY A 160 -10.69 21.14 9.91
C GLY A 160 -10.88 20.39 8.59
N ARG A 161 -10.09 19.33 8.33
CA ARG A 161 -10.16 18.52 7.11
C ARG A 161 -10.36 17.03 7.42
N GLY A 162 -10.99 16.33 6.48
CA GLY A 162 -11.19 14.89 6.54
C GLY A 162 -9.98 14.09 6.05
N VAL A 163 -10.12 12.76 6.06
CA VAL A 163 -9.10 11.85 5.53
C VAL A 163 -8.80 12.16 4.05
N TYR A 164 -7.52 12.07 3.67
CA TYR A 164 -7.00 12.34 2.32
C TYR A 164 -7.03 13.80 1.81
N GLU A 165 -7.61 14.75 2.56
CA GLU A 165 -7.80 16.15 2.14
C GLU A 165 -6.57 17.04 2.43
N TYR A 166 -5.66 17.16 1.46
CA TYR A 166 -4.47 18.00 1.57
C TYR A 166 -4.29 18.92 0.35
N PRO A 167 -4.61 20.22 0.46
CA PRO A 167 -4.35 21.18 -0.61
C PRO A 167 -2.85 21.28 -0.95
N TYR A 168 -2.54 21.51 -2.22
CA TYR A 168 -1.16 21.56 -2.70
C TYR A 168 -0.58 22.91 -2.29
N THR A 169 0.20 22.90 -1.21
CA THR A 169 0.71 24.09 -0.52
C THR A 169 2.18 23.91 -0.14
N PRO A 170 3.02 24.96 -0.20
CA PRO A 170 4.40 24.89 0.27
C PRO A 170 4.52 24.53 1.75
N GLU A 171 3.52 24.88 2.55
CA GLU A 171 3.46 24.58 3.98
C GLU A 171 3.32 23.08 4.24
N SER A 172 2.46 22.40 3.49
CA SER A 172 2.27 20.96 3.63
C SER A 172 3.35 20.16 2.88
N PHE A 173 3.74 20.62 1.69
CA PHE A 173 4.58 19.88 0.76
C PHE A 173 5.70 20.74 0.19
N PRO A 174 6.65 21.22 1.02
CA PRO A 174 7.74 22.08 0.52
C PRO A 174 8.56 21.39 -0.58
N TRP A 175 8.74 20.07 -0.46
CA TRP A 175 9.41 19.22 -1.45
C TRP A 175 8.73 19.21 -2.83
N PHE A 176 7.42 19.47 -2.91
CA PHE A 176 6.68 19.49 -4.18
C PHE A 176 7.15 20.64 -5.06
N TYR A 177 7.64 21.73 -4.46
CA TYR A 177 8.12 22.92 -5.15
C TYR A 177 9.63 22.90 -5.43
N ASP A 178 10.33 21.83 -5.04
CA ASP A 178 11.75 21.64 -5.32
C ASP A 178 11.95 20.96 -6.68
N LYS A 179 12.27 21.78 -7.69
CA LYS A 179 12.55 21.31 -9.06
C LYS A 179 13.75 20.38 -9.15
N ALA A 180 14.77 20.58 -8.32
CA ALA A 180 15.96 19.74 -8.34
C ALA A 180 15.65 18.35 -7.79
N LEU A 181 14.83 18.28 -6.73
CA LEU A 181 14.34 17.02 -6.19
C LEU A 181 13.48 16.26 -7.21
N TRP A 182 12.60 16.96 -7.93
CA TRP A 182 11.84 16.37 -9.03
C TRP A 182 12.73 15.82 -10.15
N THR A 183 13.73 16.59 -10.59
CA THR A 183 14.69 16.11 -11.59
C THR A 183 15.41 14.85 -11.12
N LYS A 184 15.85 14.81 -9.85
CA LYS A 184 16.49 13.63 -9.26
C LYS A 184 15.57 12.41 -9.26
N TYR A 185 14.30 12.58 -8.85
CA TYR A 185 13.34 11.49 -8.81
C TYR A 185 12.99 10.96 -10.21
N LEU A 186 12.76 11.84 -11.17
CA LEU A 186 12.48 11.45 -12.55
C LEU A 186 13.70 10.80 -13.22
N ASP A 187 14.92 11.23 -12.87
CA ASP A 187 16.15 10.56 -13.30
C ASP A 187 16.25 9.14 -12.73
N MET A 188 15.92 8.92 -11.45
CA MET A 188 15.83 7.58 -10.87
C MET A 188 14.81 6.69 -11.63
N MET A 189 13.63 7.24 -11.95
CA MET A 189 12.60 6.50 -12.69
C MET A 189 13.08 6.09 -14.08
N VAL A 190 13.66 7.00 -14.85
CA VAL A 190 14.09 6.71 -16.22
C VAL A 190 15.32 5.80 -16.26
N GLU A 191 16.24 5.91 -15.29
CA GLU A 191 17.34 4.95 -15.10
C GLU A 191 16.83 3.53 -14.83
N ASN A 192 15.67 3.41 -14.19
CA ASN A 192 15.00 2.14 -13.96
C ASN A 192 13.98 1.79 -15.07
N ARG A 193 13.89 2.56 -16.17
CA ARG A 193 12.94 2.36 -17.29
C ARG A 193 11.47 2.34 -16.86
N MET A 194 11.14 3.04 -15.78
CA MET A 194 9.76 3.31 -15.37
C MET A 194 9.16 4.41 -16.25
N ASN A 195 7.90 4.27 -16.63
CA ASN A 195 7.22 5.12 -17.62
C ASN A 195 5.90 5.74 -17.11
N SER A 196 5.57 5.61 -15.82
CA SER A 196 4.38 6.27 -15.25
C SER A 196 4.60 6.74 -13.82
N LEU A 197 4.11 7.95 -13.50
CA LEU A 197 4.19 8.57 -12.18
C LEU A 197 2.79 8.95 -11.71
N TYR A 198 2.42 8.51 -10.52
CA TYR A 198 1.09 8.73 -9.94
C TYR A 198 1.15 9.67 -8.74
N LEU A 199 0.41 10.77 -8.78
CA LEU A 199 0.23 11.68 -7.64
C LEU A 199 -1.09 11.38 -6.94
N TRP A 200 -1.04 10.96 -5.67
CA TRP A 200 -2.23 10.56 -4.91
C TRP A 200 -2.70 11.67 -3.98
N ASN A 201 -3.95 12.10 -4.16
CA ASN A 201 -4.59 13.10 -3.31
C ASN A 201 -6.11 12.89 -3.22
N GLY A 202 -6.75 13.31 -2.13
CA GLY A 202 -8.20 13.26 -1.97
C GLY A 202 -8.93 14.05 -3.06
N HIS A 203 -8.64 15.36 -3.16
CA HIS A 203 -9.34 16.29 -4.05
C HIS A 203 -8.38 17.34 -4.66
N PRO A 204 -7.57 16.97 -5.65
CA PRO A 204 -6.49 17.81 -6.16
C PRO A 204 -7.00 19.03 -6.94
N PHE A 205 -8.21 18.94 -7.51
CA PHE A 205 -8.73 19.91 -8.48
C PHE A 205 -8.80 21.33 -7.92
N ALA A 206 -9.21 21.47 -6.66
CA ALA A 206 -9.37 22.78 -6.02
C ALA A 206 -8.04 23.50 -5.73
N SER A 207 -6.90 22.82 -5.91
CA SER A 207 -5.57 23.42 -5.89
C SER A 207 -4.99 23.72 -7.28
N LEU A 208 -5.64 23.25 -8.35
CA LEU A 208 -5.08 23.18 -9.70
C LEU A 208 -5.92 23.86 -10.78
N VAL A 209 -7.23 24.02 -10.57
CA VAL A 209 -8.15 24.68 -11.50
C VAL A 209 -9.01 25.73 -10.82
N LYS A 210 -9.48 26.72 -11.60
CA LYS A 210 -10.46 27.72 -11.17
C LYS A 210 -11.72 27.56 -12.00
N LEU A 211 -12.87 27.52 -11.34
CA LEU A 211 -14.18 27.39 -11.99
C LEU A 211 -14.89 28.73 -12.00
N LYS A 212 -15.41 29.14 -13.15
CA LYS A 212 -16.14 30.42 -13.29
C LYS A 212 -17.40 30.47 -12.43
N GLU A 213 -18.10 29.34 -12.31
CA GLU A 213 -19.35 29.23 -11.55
C GLU A 213 -19.13 28.97 -10.06
N TYR A 214 -17.94 28.46 -9.70
CA TYR A 214 -17.54 28.18 -8.31
C TYR A 214 -16.21 28.85 -7.97
N PRO A 215 -16.09 30.19 -8.11
CA PRO A 215 -14.81 30.87 -7.92
C PRO A 215 -14.30 30.78 -6.48
N PHE A 216 -15.21 30.61 -5.52
CA PHE A 216 -14.91 30.43 -4.09
C PHE A 216 -14.38 29.03 -3.75
N ALA A 217 -14.43 28.05 -4.66
CA ALA A 217 -14.08 26.67 -4.35
C ALA A 217 -12.56 26.40 -4.27
N VAL A 218 -11.72 27.36 -4.66
CA VAL A 218 -10.25 27.24 -4.66
C VAL A 218 -9.71 27.15 -3.23
N GLU A 219 -8.81 26.21 -2.96
CA GLU A 219 -8.32 25.93 -1.59
C GLU A 219 -6.99 26.57 -1.24
N VAL A 220 -6.38 27.27 -2.19
CA VAL A 220 -5.05 27.85 -2.06
C VAL A 220 -5.08 29.33 -2.45
N SER A 221 -4.12 30.10 -1.93
CA SER A 221 -3.95 31.50 -2.31
C SER A 221 -3.63 31.63 -3.81
N ASP A 222 -3.86 32.81 -4.38
CA ASP A 222 -3.47 33.08 -5.78
C ASP A 222 -1.97 32.92 -6.03
N GLU A 223 -1.13 33.20 -5.04
CA GLU A 223 0.31 32.97 -5.10
C GLU A 223 0.63 31.47 -5.19
N THR A 224 0.05 30.67 -4.29
CA THR A 224 0.24 29.22 -4.28
C THR A 224 -0.35 28.57 -5.54
N PHE A 225 -1.49 29.04 -6.04
CA PHE A 225 -2.09 28.56 -7.29
C PHE A 225 -1.13 28.72 -8.48
N LYS A 226 -0.46 29.89 -8.60
CA LYS A 226 0.56 30.12 -9.64
C LYS A 226 1.78 29.22 -9.47
N LYS A 227 2.24 28.99 -8.24
CA LYS A 227 3.33 28.04 -7.98
C LYS A 227 2.94 26.62 -8.38
N ASN A 228 1.69 26.22 -8.11
CA ASN A 228 1.17 24.91 -8.53
C ASN A 228 1.17 24.77 -10.05
N GLU A 229 0.74 25.81 -10.79
CA GLU A 229 0.82 25.85 -12.26
C GLU A 229 2.26 25.71 -12.76
N GLU A 230 3.20 26.44 -12.16
CA GLU A 230 4.61 26.39 -12.55
C GLU A 230 5.21 25.00 -12.33
N VAL A 231 4.96 24.40 -11.17
CA VAL A 231 5.47 23.07 -10.83
C VAL A 231 4.82 22.00 -11.70
N PHE A 232 3.50 22.04 -11.93
CA PHE A 232 2.84 21.05 -12.81
C PHE A 232 3.36 21.13 -14.24
N LYS A 233 3.58 22.34 -14.76
CA LYS A 233 4.19 22.51 -16.08
C LYS A 233 5.60 21.93 -16.12
N PHE A 234 6.44 22.29 -15.14
CA PHE A 234 7.80 21.74 -15.02
C PHE A 234 7.79 20.21 -14.94
N LEU A 235 6.97 19.63 -14.07
CA LEU A 235 6.84 18.19 -13.86
C LEU A 235 6.45 17.47 -15.15
N THR A 236 5.44 17.97 -15.86
CA THR A 236 4.95 17.33 -17.11
C THR A 236 5.95 17.45 -18.26
N GLU A 237 6.66 18.57 -18.39
CA GLU A 237 7.72 18.75 -19.40
C GLU A 237 8.93 17.85 -19.10
N GLU A 238 9.39 17.81 -17.85
CA GLU A 238 10.51 16.97 -17.41
C GLU A 238 10.19 15.48 -17.47
N ALA A 239 8.96 15.08 -17.15
CA ALA A 239 8.50 13.70 -17.28
C ALA A 239 8.40 13.27 -18.74
N ASN A 240 7.85 14.12 -19.63
CA ASN A 240 7.66 13.76 -21.04
C ASN A 240 8.98 13.48 -21.77
N LYS A 241 10.02 14.31 -21.56
CA LYS A 241 11.34 14.07 -22.18
C LYS A 241 12.02 12.80 -21.67
N ARG A 242 11.55 12.24 -20.55
CA ARG A 242 11.97 10.95 -19.97
C ARG A 242 11.03 9.79 -20.31
N GLY A 243 9.99 10.02 -21.13
CA GLY A 243 9.02 8.99 -21.45
C GLY A 243 8.11 8.59 -20.29
N ILE A 244 7.93 9.47 -19.30
CA ILE A 244 7.12 9.21 -18.11
C ILE A 244 5.75 9.89 -18.26
N TRP A 245 4.69 9.11 -18.15
CA TRP A 245 3.31 9.60 -18.12
C TRP A 245 2.91 9.98 -16.69
N VAL A 246 2.59 11.25 -16.47
CA VAL A 246 2.11 11.75 -15.17
C VAL A 246 0.61 11.53 -15.05
N ILE A 247 0.16 11.00 -13.92
CA ILE A 247 -1.24 10.60 -13.67
C ILE A 247 -1.66 11.18 -12.32
N GLN A 248 -2.76 11.92 -12.31
CA GLN A 248 -3.37 12.43 -11.09
C GLN A 248 -4.42 11.43 -10.58
N MET A 249 -4.22 10.92 -9.38
CA MET A 249 -5.18 10.09 -8.67
C MET A 249 -6.10 10.94 -7.81
N PHE A 250 -7.39 10.60 -7.76
CA PHE A 250 -8.35 11.25 -6.87
C PHE A 250 -9.38 10.26 -6.27
N TYR A 251 -9.86 10.60 -5.07
CA TYR A 251 -10.88 9.87 -4.31
C TYR A 251 -12.26 10.49 -4.54
N ASN A 252 -13.33 9.76 -4.20
CA ASN A 252 -14.71 10.20 -4.41
C ASN A 252 -15.64 9.81 -3.26
N ILE A 253 -16.69 10.57 -2.95
CA ILE A 253 -16.93 11.96 -3.38
C ILE A 253 -16.37 12.92 -2.34
N ILE A 254 -15.36 13.70 -2.73
CA ILE A 254 -14.76 14.74 -1.90
C ILE A 254 -15.00 16.11 -2.54
N LEU A 255 -15.34 17.09 -1.71
CA LEU A 255 -15.52 18.49 -2.09
C LEU A 255 -14.41 19.32 -1.46
N SER A 256 -14.07 20.46 -2.07
CA SER A 256 -13.19 21.41 -1.40
C SER A 256 -13.86 21.99 -0.16
N LYS A 257 -13.05 22.30 0.86
CA LYS A 257 -13.55 22.90 2.10
C LYS A 257 -14.32 24.21 1.85
N PRO A 258 -13.81 25.17 1.05
CA PRO A 258 -14.55 26.41 0.76
C PRO A 258 -15.88 26.17 0.04
N PHE A 259 -15.96 25.17 -0.85
CA PHE A 259 -17.21 24.80 -1.51
C PHE A 259 -18.21 24.20 -0.51
N ALA A 260 -17.73 23.27 0.32
CA ALA A 260 -18.53 22.63 1.35
C ALA A 260 -19.08 23.65 2.36
N ASP A 261 -18.22 24.54 2.87
CA ASP A 261 -18.60 25.61 3.80
C ASP A 261 -19.64 26.57 3.16
N HIS A 262 -19.47 26.95 1.89
CA HIS A 262 -20.40 27.84 1.18
C HIS A 262 -21.82 27.26 1.09
N TYR A 263 -21.94 25.95 0.86
CA TYR A 263 -23.23 25.26 0.74
C TYR A 263 -23.68 24.56 2.02
N ASN A 264 -22.98 24.77 3.14
CA ASN A 264 -23.23 24.10 4.42
C ASN A 264 -23.30 22.56 4.28
N LEU A 265 -22.36 22.01 3.51
CA LEU A 265 -22.12 20.58 3.35
C LEU A 265 -20.85 20.18 4.10
N LYS A 266 -20.66 18.89 4.36
CA LYS A 266 -19.31 18.39 4.68
C LYS A 266 -18.52 18.16 3.41
N THR A 267 -17.19 18.18 3.52
CA THR A 267 -16.28 17.90 2.40
C THR A 267 -16.51 16.49 1.85
N GLN A 268 -16.60 15.49 2.73
CA GLN A 268 -16.86 14.11 2.36
C GLN A 268 -17.79 13.42 3.35
N GLU A 269 -18.69 12.58 2.85
CA GLU A 269 -19.63 11.77 3.63
C GLU A 269 -19.95 10.53 2.81
N ARG A 270 -19.56 9.34 3.29
CA ARG A 270 -19.80 8.08 2.56
C ARG A 270 -21.27 7.91 2.18
N GLU A 271 -22.15 8.28 3.11
CA GLU A 271 -23.59 8.07 2.97
C GLU A 271 -24.32 9.18 2.19
N ARG A 272 -23.59 10.17 1.67
CA ARG A 272 -24.20 11.27 0.93
C ARG A 272 -24.71 10.79 -0.42
N ILE A 273 -25.99 11.07 -0.68
CA ILE A 273 -26.59 10.89 -2.00
C ILE A 273 -25.94 11.80 -3.04
N ILE A 274 -25.85 11.31 -4.28
CA ILE A 274 -25.40 12.13 -5.41
C ILE A 274 -26.44 13.21 -5.70
N THR A 275 -26.05 14.48 -5.61
CA THR A 275 -26.92 15.63 -5.94
C THR A 275 -26.47 16.31 -7.24
N PRO A 276 -27.38 16.99 -7.97
CA PRO A 276 -27.00 17.76 -9.16
C PRO A 276 -25.88 18.78 -8.89
N LEU A 277 -25.88 19.40 -7.70
CA LEU A 277 -24.88 20.40 -7.32
C LEU A 277 -23.46 19.82 -7.24
N ILE A 278 -23.28 18.69 -6.54
CA ILE A 278 -21.95 18.09 -6.35
C ILE A 278 -21.46 17.42 -7.64
N ALA A 279 -22.38 16.85 -8.43
CA ALA A 279 -22.09 16.31 -9.75
C ALA A 279 -21.60 17.41 -10.70
N ASP A 280 -22.31 18.53 -10.77
CA ASP A 280 -21.93 19.67 -11.62
C ASP A 280 -20.56 20.26 -11.23
N TYR A 281 -20.32 20.47 -9.93
CA TYR A 281 -19.01 20.92 -9.43
C TYR A 281 -17.88 19.98 -9.82
N THR A 282 -18.08 18.68 -9.65
CA THR A 282 -17.04 17.67 -9.94
C THR A 282 -16.80 17.54 -11.44
N GLN A 283 -17.86 17.46 -12.25
CA GLN A 283 -17.77 17.41 -13.70
C GLN A 283 -16.98 18.61 -14.23
N LYS A 284 -17.33 19.83 -13.81
CA LYS A 284 -16.61 21.06 -14.21
C LYS A 284 -15.17 21.10 -13.72
N SER A 285 -14.89 20.56 -12.53
CA SER A 285 -13.53 20.41 -12.01
C SER A 285 -12.67 19.52 -12.92
N ILE A 286 -13.22 18.38 -13.35
CA ILE A 286 -12.56 17.44 -14.25
C ILE A 286 -12.39 18.05 -15.64
N THR A 287 -13.43 18.68 -16.20
CA THR A 287 -13.38 19.37 -17.50
C THR A 287 -12.25 20.40 -17.53
N ALA A 288 -12.22 21.30 -16.53
CA ALA A 288 -11.18 22.32 -16.43
C ALA A 288 -9.78 21.71 -16.25
N PHE A 289 -9.67 20.58 -15.57
CA PHE A 289 -8.39 19.89 -15.39
C PHE A 289 -7.87 19.30 -16.71
N ILE A 290 -8.73 18.64 -17.48
CA ILE A 290 -8.39 18.08 -18.79
C ILE A 290 -7.99 19.18 -19.77
N GLU A 291 -8.73 20.29 -19.83
CA GLU A 291 -8.37 21.44 -20.68
C GLU A 291 -7.00 22.02 -20.33
N LYS A 292 -6.72 22.16 -19.03
CA LYS A 292 -5.51 22.83 -18.54
C LYS A 292 -4.27 21.94 -18.58
N TYR A 293 -4.42 20.64 -18.33
CA TYR A 293 -3.33 19.68 -18.25
C TYR A 293 -3.58 18.46 -19.18
N PRO A 294 -3.63 18.65 -20.50
CA PRO A 294 -4.17 17.69 -21.47
C PRO A 294 -3.34 16.41 -21.68
N ASN A 295 -2.17 16.31 -21.04
CA ASN A 295 -1.27 15.16 -21.08
C ASN A 295 -1.18 14.44 -19.72
N VAL A 296 -1.90 14.91 -18.69
CA VAL A 296 -1.94 14.26 -17.38
C VAL A 296 -3.10 13.27 -17.35
N GLY A 297 -2.80 12.02 -17.01
CA GLY A 297 -3.80 10.96 -16.87
C GLY A 297 -4.65 11.09 -15.62
N LEU A 298 -5.73 10.30 -15.54
CA LEU A 298 -6.59 10.20 -14.37
C LEU A 298 -6.62 8.77 -13.83
N LEU A 299 -6.38 8.63 -12.51
CA LEU A 299 -6.63 7.41 -11.74
C LEU A 299 -7.80 7.65 -10.80
N VAL A 300 -8.89 6.94 -11.03
CA VAL A 300 -10.17 7.15 -10.35
C VAL A 300 -10.37 6.09 -9.27
N CYS A 301 -10.59 6.53 -8.03
CA CYS A 301 -11.10 5.68 -6.96
C CYS A 301 -12.58 6.03 -6.72
N LEU A 302 -13.48 5.08 -6.97
CA LEU A 302 -14.92 5.23 -6.67
C LEU A 302 -15.16 4.93 -5.19
N GLY A 303 -14.57 5.78 -4.34
CA GLY A 303 -14.52 5.60 -2.89
C GLY A 303 -13.45 6.51 -2.28
N GLU A 304 -13.32 6.58 -0.96
CA GLU A 304 -14.04 5.77 0.04
C GLU A 304 -15.28 6.48 0.62
N ALA A 305 -15.60 7.67 0.10
CA ALA A 305 -16.78 8.44 0.46
C ALA A 305 -17.91 8.21 -0.54
N MET A 306 -18.17 6.93 -0.84
CA MET A 306 -19.23 6.43 -1.73
C MET A 306 -19.98 5.28 -1.05
N ASN A 307 -21.31 5.25 -1.20
CA ASN A 307 -22.14 4.32 -0.44
C ASN A 307 -22.32 2.97 -1.16
N THR A 308 -22.82 2.99 -2.40
CA THR A 308 -23.29 1.79 -3.09
C THR A 308 -22.69 1.63 -4.48
N VAL A 309 -22.66 0.38 -4.98
CA VAL A 309 -22.23 0.06 -6.36
C VAL A 309 -23.04 0.82 -7.41
N GLU A 310 -24.33 1.11 -7.15
CA GLU A 310 -25.14 1.91 -8.06
C GLU A 310 -24.68 3.37 -8.09
N ASP A 311 -24.31 3.94 -6.94
CA ASP A 311 -23.69 5.26 -6.86
C ASP A 311 -22.36 5.26 -7.61
N ASP A 312 -21.53 4.23 -7.46
CA ASP A 312 -20.24 4.10 -8.15
C ASP A 312 -20.42 4.14 -9.68
N VAL A 313 -21.34 3.31 -10.19
CA VAL A 313 -21.71 3.28 -11.61
C VAL A 313 -22.22 4.64 -12.06
N ASN A 314 -23.17 5.24 -11.34
CA ASN A 314 -23.77 6.51 -11.70
C ASN A 314 -22.75 7.65 -11.69
N TRP A 315 -21.91 7.73 -10.67
CA TRP A 315 -20.88 8.75 -10.54
C TRP A 315 -19.86 8.66 -11.66
N PHE A 316 -19.35 7.46 -11.93
CA PHE A 316 -18.37 7.26 -12.98
C PHE A 316 -18.96 7.57 -14.37
N THR A 317 -20.14 7.01 -14.68
CA THR A 317 -20.73 7.09 -16.03
C THR A 317 -21.46 8.40 -16.33
N LYS A 318 -21.94 9.12 -15.31
CA LYS A 318 -22.76 10.33 -15.50
C LYS A 318 -22.09 11.61 -15.02
N THR A 319 -20.97 11.53 -14.31
CA THR A 319 -20.23 12.72 -13.82
C THR A 319 -18.78 12.73 -14.30
N ILE A 320 -18.03 11.67 -14.03
CA ILE A 320 -16.58 11.62 -14.34
C ILE A 320 -16.34 11.50 -15.85
N LEU A 321 -16.90 10.48 -16.51
CA LEU A 321 -16.68 10.28 -17.95
C LEU A 321 -17.19 11.48 -18.79
N PRO A 322 -18.39 12.05 -18.52
CA PRO A 322 -18.82 13.26 -19.20
C PRO A 322 -17.87 14.45 -18.98
N GLY A 323 -17.35 14.63 -17.75
CA GLY A 323 -16.39 15.70 -17.47
C GLY A 323 -15.11 15.59 -18.30
N VAL A 324 -14.61 14.36 -18.48
CA VAL A 324 -13.46 14.11 -19.37
C VAL A 324 -13.82 14.39 -20.83
N GLN A 325 -14.95 13.88 -21.31
CA GLN A 325 -15.41 14.07 -22.69
C GLN A 325 -15.64 15.55 -23.03
N ASP A 326 -16.19 16.33 -22.10
CA ASP A 326 -16.34 17.77 -22.24
C ASP A 326 -15.00 18.47 -22.39
N GLY A 327 -13.99 18.09 -21.59
CA GLY A 327 -12.64 18.65 -21.70
C GLY A 327 -11.95 18.28 -23.01
N LEU A 328 -12.10 17.03 -23.47
CA LEU A 328 -11.57 16.59 -24.77
C LEU A 328 -12.24 17.35 -25.93
N LYS A 329 -13.56 17.54 -25.86
CA LYS A 329 -14.33 18.30 -26.83
C LYS A 329 -13.88 19.77 -26.87
N ALA A 330 -13.64 20.39 -25.73
CA ALA A 330 -13.12 21.76 -25.65
C ALA A 330 -11.73 21.90 -26.28
N LEU A 331 -10.89 20.86 -26.20
CA LEU A 331 -9.59 20.77 -26.85
C LEU A 331 -9.65 20.36 -28.33
N GLY A 332 -10.84 20.05 -28.87
CA GLY A 332 -10.99 19.52 -30.23
C GLY A 332 -10.37 18.14 -30.44
N LYS A 333 -10.17 17.36 -29.36
CA LYS A 333 -9.61 16.00 -29.42
C LYS A 333 -10.73 14.97 -29.58
N THR A 334 -10.55 14.04 -30.51
CA THR A 334 -11.45 12.90 -30.73
C THR A 334 -10.87 11.58 -30.22
N GLU A 335 -9.56 11.52 -29.98
CA GLU A 335 -8.91 10.35 -29.38
C GLU A 335 -9.18 10.33 -27.87
N GLU A 336 -9.64 9.17 -27.38
CA GLU A 336 -9.87 8.93 -25.96
C GLU A 336 -8.55 8.52 -25.27
N PRO A 337 -7.90 9.39 -24.47
CA PRO A 337 -6.78 8.99 -23.65
C PRO A 337 -7.21 7.97 -22.58
N PRO A 338 -6.32 7.13 -22.06
CA PRO A 338 -6.70 6.15 -21.06
C PRO A 338 -7.15 6.77 -19.73
N ILE A 339 -8.22 6.22 -19.15
CA ILE A 339 -8.65 6.48 -17.76
C ILE A 339 -8.47 5.20 -16.97
N ILE A 340 -7.87 5.28 -15.78
CA ILE A 340 -7.62 4.12 -14.94
C ILE A 340 -8.68 4.06 -13.83
N LEU A 341 -9.41 2.95 -13.74
CA LEU A 341 -10.36 2.68 -12.65
C LEU A 341 -9.73 1.75 -11.62
N ARG A 342 -9.72 2.16 -10.34
CA ARG A 342 -9.35 1.26 -9.23
C ARG A 342 -10.50 0.32 -8.89
N SER A 343 -10.19 -0.93 -8.57
CA SER A 343 -11.17 -1.90 -8.03
C SER A 343 -11.39 -1.78 -6.52
N HIS A 344 -10.77 -0.78 -5.88
CA HIS A 344 -10.86 -0.54 -4.45
C HIS A 344 -12.24 0.01 -4.08
N ASP A 345 -12.89 -0.59 -3.07
CA ASP A 345 -14.18 -0.16 -2.51
C ASP A 345 -15.37 -0.14 -3.50
N THR A 346 -15.23 -0.79 -4.66
CA THR A 346 -16.26 -0.84 -5.72
C THR A 346 -16.35 -2.23 -6.34
N ASP A 347 -17.49 -2.56 -6.96
CA ASP A 347 -17.59 -3.69 -7.91
C ASP A 347 -17.07 -3.25 -9.29
N ALA A 348 -15.74 -3.30 -9.48
CA ALA A 348 -15.12 -2.84 -10.73
C ALA A 348 -15.60 -3.60 -11.98
N PRO A 349 -15.79 -4.94 -11.98
CA PRO A 349 -16.39 -5.63 -13.12
C PRO A 349 -17.76 -5.04 -13.51
N ALA A 350 -18.64 -4.77 -12.54
CA ALA A 350 -19.93 -4.15 -12.80
C ALA A 350 -19.82 -2.72 -13.36
N VAL A 351 -18.92 -1.90 -12.81
CA VAL A 351 -18.66 -0.54 -13.30
C VAL A 351 -18.12 -0.58 -14.73
N MET A 352 -17.13 -1.43 -15.02
CA MET A 352 -16.53 -1.57 -16.35
C MET A 352 -17.56 -1.97 -17.41
N ALA A 353 -18.47 -2.90 -17.08
CA ALA A 353 -19.55 -3.32 -17.97
C ALA A 353 -20.46 -2.16 -18.40
N LYS A 354 -20.64 -1.14 -17.55
CA LYS A 354 -21.45 0.06 -17.84
C LYS A 354 -20.63 1.20 -18.46
N ALA A 355 -19.35 1.29 -18.15
CA ALA A 355 -18.46 2.35 -18.61
C ALA A 355 -17.89 2.12 -20.02
N LEU A 356 -17.50 0.89 -20.36
CA LEU A 356 -16.91 0.56 -21.67
C LEU A 356 -17.79 0.93 -22.89
N PRO A 357 -19.13 0.85 -22.82
CA PRO A 357 -19.99 1.38 -23.88
C PRO A 357 -19.80 2.89 -24.13
N LEU A 358 -19.50 3.67 -23.08
CA LEU A 358 -19.41 5.13 -23.08
C LEU A 358 -17.99 5.66 -23.35
N TYR A 359 -16.97 4.92 -22.95
CA TYR A 359 -15.56 5.29 -23.11
C TYR A 359 -14.73 4.01 -23.34
N LYS A 360 -14.01 3.91 -24.45
CA LYS A 360 -13.36 2.68 -24.91
C LYS A 360 -12.00 2.45 -24.28
N ASN A 361 -11.26 3.52 -23.98
CA ASN A 361 -9.90 3.41 -23.47
C ASN A 361 -9.88 3.42 -21.93
N LEU A 362 -10.30 2.32 -21.31
CA LEU A 362 -10.34 2.15 -19.86
C LEU A 362 -9.33 1.10 -19.40
N TYR A 363 -8.50 1.47 -18.43
CA TYR A 363 -7.57 0.58 -17.73
C TYR A 363 -8.13 0.26 -16.34
N THR A 364 -7.66 -0.82 -15.74
CA THR A 364 -8.06 -1.22 -14.39
C THR A 364 -6.85 -1.34 -13.47
N MET A 365 -7.04 -1.10 -12.18
CA MET A 365 -5.99 -1.24 -11.16
C MET A 365 -6.54 -1.95 -9.91
N SER A 366 -5.85 -2.99 -9.46
CA SER A 366 -6.21 -3.76 -8.25
C SER A 366 -5.00 -3.96 -7.34
N LYS A 367 -5.24 -4.00 -6.04
CA LYS A 367 -4.20 -4.26 -5.03
C LYS A 367 -3.69 -5.70 -5.16
N TYR A 368 -2.38 -5.92 -5.25
CA TYR A 368 -1.79 -7.26 -5.45
C TYR A 368 -2.14 -8.25 -4.33
N THR A 369 -1.77 -7.92 -3.10
CA THR A 369 -2.08 -8.69 -1.88
C THR A 369 -2.65 -7.77 -0.81
N GLY A 370 -3.59 -6.92 -1.23
CA GLY A 370 -4.13 -5.87 -0.37
C GLY A 370 -3.15 -4.70 -0.18
N GLU A 371 -3.06 -4.15 1.04
CA GLU A 371 -2.20 -3.05 1.47
C GLU A 371 -0.85 -3.52 2.03
N SER A 372 -0.49 -4.78 1.74
CA SER A 372 0.73 -5.44 2.19
C SER A 372 1.36 -6.26 1.06
N LEU A 373 2.58 -6.72 1.28
CA LEU A 373 3.24 -7.71 0.41
C LEU A 373 3.37 -9.03 1.17
N THR A 374 2.63 -10.05 0.78
CA THR A 374 2.47 -11.27 1.60
C THR A 374 2.93 -12.57 0.93
N THR A 375 2.90 -12.63 -0.41
CA THR A 375 3.18 -13.87 -1.12
C THR A 375 3.61 -13.64 -2.56
N TYR A 376 4.21 -14.67 -3.16
CA TYR A 376 4.38 -14.84 -4.60
C TYR A 376 3.53 -16.00 -5.15
N THR A 377 2.59 -16.51 -4.35
CA THR A 377 1.57 -17.50 -4.74
C THR A 377 0.17 -17.03 -4.33
N PRO A 378 -0.29 -15.87 -4.83
CA PRO A 378 -1.64 -15.37 -4.55
C PRO A 378 -2.71 -16.28 -5.17
N GLY A 379 -3.96 -16.11 -4.74
CA GLY A 379 -5.07 -16.89 -5.27
C GLY A 379 -6.43 -16.43 -4.74
N GLY A 380 -7.32 -17.40 -4.52
CA GLY A 380 -8.60 -17.16 -3.86
C GLY A 380 -9.55 -16.22 -4.61
N PRO A 381 -10.56 -15.66 -3.91
CA PRO A 381 -11.53 -14.74 -4.50
C PRO A 381 -10.91 -13.45 -5.04
N TRP A 382 -9.82 -12.94 -4.44
CA TRP A 382 -9.17 -11.73 -4.95
C TRP A 382 -8.43 -12.00 -6.26
N GLY A 383 -7.74 -13.14 -6.37
CA GLY A 383 -7.13 -13.58 -7.63
C GLY A 383 -8.16 -13.79 -8.75
N GLU A 384 -9.39 -14.22 -8.41
CA GLU A 384 -10.49 -14.29 -9.38
C GLU A 384 -10.91 -12.90 -9.88
N THR A 385 -10.97 -11.90 -9.00
CA THR A 385 -11.26 -10.51 -9.39
C THR A 385 -10.20 -9.96 -10.34
N HIS A 386 -8.91 -10.21 -10.06
CA HIS A 386 -7.82 -9.85 -10.97
C HIS A 386 -7.99 -10.47 -12.36
N LYS A 387 -8.26 -11.78 -12.43
CA LYS A 387 -8.47 -12.49 -13.71
C LYS A 387 -9.67 -11.94 -14.49
N GLN A 388 -10.77 -11.60 -13.82
CA GLN A 388 -11.92 -10.99 -14.46
C GLN A 388 -11.56 -9.65 -15.09
N LEU A 389 -10.84 -8.78 -14.38
CA LEU A 389 -10.43 -7.47 -14.87
C LEU A 389 -9.37 -7.57 -15.99
N SER A 390 -8.41 -8.49 -15.89
CA SER A 390 -7.42 -8.71 -16.95
C SER A 390 -8.02 -9.32 -18.22
N SER A 391 -9.07 -10.14 -18.09
CA SER A 391 -9.76 -10.75 -19.24
C SER A 391 -10.49 -9.76 -20.15
N LEU A 392 -10.63 -8.49 -19.75
CA LEU A 392 -11.21 -7.42 -20.57
C LEU A 392 -10.35 -7.07 -21.81
N GLY A 393 -9.12 -7.60 -21.92
CA GLY A 393 -8.24 -7.39 -23.07
C GLY A 393 -7.63 -5.98 -23.14
N SER A 394 -7.64 -5.26 -22.02
CA SER A 394 -7.05 -3.93 -21.83
C SER A 394 -5.82 -4.01 -20.91
N ILE A 395 -5.36 -2.88 -20.39
CA ILE A 395 -4.30 -2.84 -19.38
C ILE A 395 -4.91 -3.08 -17.99
N HIS A 396 -4.37 -4.08 -17.29
CA HIS A 396 -4.66 -4.37 -15.89
C HIS A 396 -3.40 -4.19 -15.07
N ILE A 397 -3.46 -3.25 -14.12
CA ILE A 397 -2.34 -2.75 -13.34
C ILE A 397 -2.35 -3.37 -11.95
N GLU A 398 -1.25 -4.02 -11.60
CA GLU A 398 -0.99 -4.52 -10.26
C GLU A 398 -0.48 -3.40 -9.36
N ASN A 399 -1.21 -3.12 -8.28
CA ASN A 399 -0.86 -2.12 -7.31
C ASN A 399 -0.24 -2.78 -6.08
N VAL A 400 1.08 -2.70 -5.98
CA VAL A 400 1.84 -3.05 -4.77
C VAL A 400 1.67 -1.88 -3.81
N HIS A 401 0.72 -2.02 -2.89
CA HIS A 401 0.06 -0.90 -2.24
C HIS A 401 0.44 -0.79 -0.76
N ILE A 402 0.81 0.41 -0.31
CA ILE A 402 1.05 0.83 1.10
C ILE A 402 2.17 0.10 1.85
N LEU A 403 2.21 -1.23 1.81
CA LEU A 403 3.23 -2.09 2.44
C LEU A 403 3.20 -2.02 3.97
N ALA A 404 2.00 -2.08 4.54
CA ALA A 404 1.76 -1.97 5.99
C ALA A 404 2.59 -2.95 6.82
N ASN A 405 2.83 -4.15 6.31
CA ASN A 405 3.61 -5.17 6.98
C ASN A 405 5.13 -4.97 6.92
N LEU A 406 5.62 -4.08 6.06
CA LEU A 406 7.05 -3.81 5.89
C LEU A 406 7.51 -2.53 6.60
N GLU A 407 6.58 -1.69 7.08
CA GLU A 407 6.97 -0.44 7.75
C GLU A 407 7.63 -0.69 9.13
N PRO A 408 8.83 -0.16 9.41
CA PRO A 408 9.60 0.83 8.62
C PRO A 408 10.93 0.33 8.04
N PHE A 409 11.31 -0.92 8.32
CA PHE A 409 12.64 -1.46 8.04
C PHE A 409 12.89 -1.62 6.53
N ARG A 410 14.17 -1.59 6.13
CA ARG A 410 14.57 -1.84 4.74
C ARG A 410 14.04 -3.18 4.25
N TYR A 411 13.49 -3.18 3.04
CA TYR A 411 13.09 -4.38 2.31
C TYR A 411 13.45 -4.24 0.83
N GLY A 412 13.96 -5.31 0.23
CA GLY A 412 14.42 -5.27 -1.16
C GLY A 412 14.82 -6.62 -1.74
N SER A 413 14.17 -7.71 -1.32
CA SER A 413 14.49 -9.07 -1.76
C SER A 413 14.26 -9.25 -3.27
N PRO A 414 15.31 -9.40 -4.09
CA PRO A 414 15.12 -9.51 -5.53
C PRO A 414 14.44 -10.81 -5.93
N ASP A 415 14.73 -11.92 -5.24
CA ASP A 415 14.08 -13.22 -5.48
C ASP A 415 12.56 -13.16 -5.23
N PHE A 416 12.15 -12.60 -4.09
CA PHE A 416 10.73 -12.45 -3.78
C PHE A 416 10.03 -11.59 -4.83
N ILE A 417 10.62 -10.44 -5.17
CA ILE A 417 10.05 -9.51 -6.16
C ILE A 417 9.94 -10.18 -7.54
N GLN A 418 10.97 -10.91 -7.99
CA GLN A 418 10.92 -11.61 -9.27
C GLN A 418 9.80 -12.66 -9.30
N LYS A 419 9.67 -13.46 -8.24
CA LYS A 419 8.60 -14.46 -8.11
C LYS A 419 7.23 -13.79 -8.09
N THR A 420 7.09 -12.67 -7.40
CA THR A 420 5.86 -11.88 -7.37
C THR A 420 5.48 -11.36 -8.76
N VAL A 421 6.39 -10.77 -9.53
CA VAL A 421 6.07 -10.31 -10.90
C VAL A 421 5.70 -11.47 -11.82
N LYS A 422 6.35 -12.64 -11.68
CA LYS A 422 5.91 -13.86 -12.37
C LYS A 422 4.48 -14.25 -12.01
N ALA A 423 4.10 -14.14 -10.73
CA ALA A 423 2.74 -14.42 -10.27
C ALA A 423 1.71 -13.41 -10.80
N MET A 424 2.06 -12.12 -10.86
CA MET A 424 1.23 -11.07 -11.47
C MET A 424 0.84 -11.45 -12.91
N HIS A 425 1.81 -11.93 -13.70
CA HIS A 425 1.53 -12.41 -15.05
C HIS A 425 0.75 -13.73 -15.06
N ASN A 426 1.24 -14.74 -14.34
CA ASN A 426 0.78 -16.13 -14.53
C ASN A 426 -0.51 -16.47 -13.78
N ILE A 427 -0.82 -15.75 -12.70
CA ILE A 427 -1.98 -16.02 -11.84
C ILE A 427 -3.05 -14.94 -12.02
N HIS A 428 -2.66 -13.67 -11.98
CA HIS A 428 -3.59 -12.53 -12.08
C HIS A 428 -3.83 -12.07 -13.52
N GLY A 429 -2.95 -12.41 -14.46
CA GLY A 429 -3.05 -11.99 -15.86
C GLY A 429 -2.70 -10.52 -16.09
N ALA A 430 -2.04 -9.86 -15.13
CA ALA A 430 -1.69 -8.46 -15.22
C ALA A 430 -0.56 -8.20 -16.24
N ASN A 431 -0.56 -6.99 -16.80
CA ASN A 431 0.43 -6.55 -17.79
C ASN A 431 0.99 -5.15 -17.46
N ALA A 432 0.79 -4.66 -16.23
CA ALA A 432 1.27 -3.38 -15.77
C ALA A 432 1.52 -3.37 -14.25
N LEU A 433 2.39 -2.48 -13.79
CA LEU A 433 2.78 -2.32 -12.39
C LEU A 433 2.62 -0.86 -11.92
N HIS A 434 2.05 -0.71 -10.73
CA HIS A 434 2.01 0.50 -9.91
C HIS A 434 2.63 0.20 -8.54
N LEU A 435 3.64 0.98 -8.16
CA LEU A 435 4.49 0.71 -7.01
C LEU A 435 4.44 1.82 -5.96
N TYR A 436 4.07 1.48 -4.73
CA TYR A 436 4.23 2.38 -3.59
C TYR A 436 5.71 2.48 -3.14
N PRO A 437 6.09 3.58 -2.45
CA PRO A 437 7.32 3.63 -1.66
C PRO A 437 7.45 2.40 -0.75
N GLN A 438 8.66 1.90 -0.51
CA GLN A 438 8.83 0.64 0.24
C GLN A 438 8.24 0.71 1.67
N ALA A 439 8.34 1.89 2.28
CA ALA A 439 7.71 2.26 3.54
C ALA A 439 7.55 3.78 3.59
N SER A 440 6.87 4.31 4.61
CA SER A 440 6.75 5.75 4.87
C SER A 440 6.00 6.54 3.79
N TYR A 441 5.04 5.93 3.09
CA TYR A 441 4.21 6.60 2.07
C TYR A 441 3.60 7.92 2.57
N TRP A 442 3.13 7.94 3.83
CA TRP A 442 2.47 9.10 4.43
C TRP A 442 3.44 10.22 4.88
N ASP A 443 4.77 10.00 4.83
CA ASP A 443 5.79 10.98 5.24
C ASP A 443 6.80 11.31 4.12
N TRP A 444 6.35 11.19 2.86
CA TRP A 444 7.16 11.56 1.70
C TRP A 444 7.75 12.98 1.82
N PRO A 445 9.04 13.20 1.51
CA PRO A 445 9.97 12.31 0.79
C PRO A 445 10.90 11.48 1.70
N TYR A 446 10.58 11.35 2.99
CA TYR A 446 11.53 10.87 3.98
C TYR A 446 11.19 9.48 4.52
N THR A 447 12.22 8.78 4.97
CA THR A 447 12.11 7.51 5.69
C THR A 447 11.93 7.74 7.18
N ALA A 448 11.54 6.69 7.91
CA ALA A 448 11.40 6.72 9.36
C ALA A 448 12.74 6.64 10.14
N ASP A 449 13.89 6.51 9.45
CA ASP A 449 15.20 6.39 10.07
C ASP A 449 15.56 7.64 10.90
N LYS A 450 16.07 7.44 12.12
CA LYS A 450 16.80 8.45 12.91
C LYS A 450 18.28 8.32 12.60
N THR A 451 18.85 9.36 12.00
CA THR A 451 20.30 9.47 11.82
C THR A 451 20.95 10.13 13.03
N LYS A 452 22.24 9.88 13.24
CA LYS A 452 23.01 10.50 14.35
C LYS A 452 23.07 12.03 14.24
N THR A 453 22.93 12.58 13.03
CA THR A 453 22.96 14.03 12.76
C THR A 453 21.58 14.68 12.83
N GLY A 454 20.50 13.89 12.90
CA GLY A 454 19.12 14.37 12.77
C GLY A 454 18.67 14.63 11.33
N GLU A 455 19.54 14.39 10.34
CA GLU A 455 19.18 14.44 8.92
C GLU A 455 18.13 13.36 8.60
N ARG A 456 17.07 13.76 7.89
CA ARG A 456 16.06 12.83 7.36
C ARG A 456 16.55 12.24 6.04
N LEU A 457 16.56 10.92 5.93
CA LEU A 457 16.98 10.24 4.70
C LEU A 457 15.87 10.31 3.65
N LEU A 458 16.23 10.58 2.40
CA LEU A 458 15.30 10.49 1.28
C LEU A 458 14.96 9.02 1.01
N GLU A 459 13.68 8.74 0.85
CA GLU A 459 13.16 7.39 0.60
C GLU A 459 13.79 6.79 -0.68
N MET A 460 13.82 7.56 -1.78
CA MET A 460 14.39 7.09 -3.05
C MET A 460 15.88 6.71 -2.97
N ASP A 461 16.62 7.29 -2.03
CA ASP A 461 18.06 7.00 -1.84
C ASP A 461 18.27 5.77 -0.95
N ARG A 462 17.46 5.63 0.09
CA ARG A 462 17.48 4.45 0.98
C ARG A 462 17.00 3.21 0.24
N ASP A 463 15.88 3.34 -0.47
CA ASP A 463 15.11 2.24 -1.04
C ASP A 463 15.43 2.02 -2.53
N TRP A 464 16.63 2.41 -2.97
CA TRP A 464 17.08 2.27 -4.37
C TRP A 464 16.94 0.83 -4.91
N ILE A 465 17.16 -0.18 -4.07
CA ILE A 465 17.07 -1.60 -4.43
C ILE A 465 15.62 -1.99 -4.71
N TRP A 466 14.66 -1.43 -3.97
CA TRP A 466 13.22 -1.65 -4.18
C TRP A 466 12.82 -1.19 -5.57
N TYR A 467 13.05 0.08 -5.90
CA TYR A 467 12.71 0.64 -7.21
C TYR A 467 13.39 -0.10 -8.36
N LYS A 468 14.69 -0.41 -8.20
CA LYS A 468 15.45 -1.11 -9.24
C LYS A 468 14.96 -2.54 -9.48
N ALA A 469 14.64 -3.28 -8.41
CA ALA A 469 14.21 -4.67 -8.54
C ALA A 469 12.84 -4.77 -9.22
N TRP A 470 11.86 -4.00 -8.75
CA TRP A 470 10.54 -3.98 -9.38
C TRP A 470 10.59 -3.58 -10.85
N ALA A 471 11.36 -2.54 -11.20
CA ALA A 471 11.44 -2.11 -12.58
C ALA A 471 12.16 -3.12 -13.47
N ARG A 472 13.22 -3.76 -12.96
CA ARG A 472 13.96 -4.81 -13.68
C ARG A 472 13.05 -5.99 -14.04
N TYR A 473 12.21 -6.42 -13.10
CA TYR A 473 11.34 -7.58 -13.31
C TYR A 473 10.03 -7.23 -14.02
N ALA A 474 9.53 -6.00 -13.90
CA ALA A 474 8.44 -5.52 -14.74
C ALA A 474 8.88 -5.33 -16.21
N TRP A 475 10.16 -5.04 -16.45
CA TRP A 475 10.75 -5.08 -17.79
C TRP A 475 10.86 -6.50 -18.32
N ASP A 476 11.45 -7.42 -17.57
CA ASP A 476 11.55 -8.83 -17.93
C ASP A 476 11.59 -9.71 -16.67
N SER A 477 10.50 -10.44 -16.46
CA SER A 477 10.32 -11.34 -15.32
C SER A 477 11.05 -12.67 -15.50
N LYS A 478 11.41 -13.05 -16.74
CA LYS A 478 11.90 -14.39 -17.12
C LYS A 478 13.42 -14.54 -17.04
N ARG A 479 14.12 -13.55 -16.47
CA ARG A 479 15.57 -13.58 -16.25
C ARG A 479 16.01 -14.81 -15.45
N ASP A 480 17.11 -15.42 -15.86
CA ASP A 480 17.68 -16.59 -15.19
C ASP A 480 18.19 -16.24 -13.78
N ARG A 481 17.86 -17.10 -12.81
CA ARG A 481 18.16 -16.83 -11.40
C ARG A 481 19.67 -16.71 -11.11
N SER A 482 20.51 -17.52 -11.76
CA SER A 482 21.96 -17.46 -11.52
C SER A 482 22.57 -16.17 -12.06
N GLN A 483 22.04 -15.66 -13.17
CA GLN A 483 22.42 -14.37 -13.73
C GLN A 483 21.91 -13.21 -12.87
N GLU A 484 20.72 -13.33 -12.31
CA GLU A 484 20.17 -12.33 -11.39
C GLU A 484 20.99 -12.21 -10.11
N ILE A 485 21.41 -13.33 -9.50
CA ILE A 485 22.34 -13.31 -8.36
C ILE A 485 23.61 -12.55 -8.73
N SER A 486 24.22 -12.89 -9.87
CA SER A 486 25.46 -12.22 -10.33
C SER A 486 25.27 -10.73 -10.59
N TYR A 487 24.11 -10.33 -11.12
CA TYR A 487 23.74 -8.94 -11.33
C TYR A 487 23.63 -8.19 -10.00
N TRP A 488 22.89 -8.73 -9.03
CA TRP A 488 22.69 -8.09 -7.72
C TRP A 488 23.95 -8.06 -6.87
N ASP A 489 24.78 -9.11 -6.91
CA ASP A 489 26.12 -9.10 -6.33
C ASP A 489 26.94 -7.91 -6.85
N THR A 490 26.88 -7.67 -8.16
CA THR A 490 27.59 -6.55 -8.79
C THR A 490 27.03 -5.19 -8.33
N GLN A 491 25.70 -5.05 -8.26
CA GLN A 491 25.07 -3.82 -7.78
C GLN A 491 25.42 -3.52 -6.32
N LEU A 492 25.35 -4.53 -5.44
CA LEU A 492 25.63 -4.41 -4.01
C LEU A 492 27.12 -4.18 -3.74
N ALA A 493 28.00 -4.88 -4.48
CA ALA A 493 29.45 -4.66 -4.42
C ALA A 493 29.80 -3.20 -4.77
N LYS A 494 29.14 -2.65 -5.79
CA LYS A 494 29.32 -1.25 -6.18
C LYS A 494 28.82 -0.27 -5.12
N LYS A 495 27.64 -0.52 -4.54
CA LYS A 495 27.03 0.32 -3.49
C LYS A 495 27.90 0.40 -2.24
N TYR A 496 28.33 -0.76 -1.74
CA TYR A 496 29.04 -0.86 -0.46
C TYR A 496 30.57 -0.97 -0.59
N GLY A 497 31.08 -0.94 -1.83
CA GLY A 497 32.52 -1.02 -2.11
C GLY A 497 33.12 -2.34 -1.63
N THR A 498 32.53 -3.45 -2.01
CA THR A 498 32.95 -4.80 -1.60
C THR A 498 33.44 -5.61 -2.80
N ASP A 499 34.02 -6.80 -2.55
CA ASP A 499 34.12 -7.83 -3.59
C ASP A 499 32.77 -8.55 -3.79
N SER A 500 32.69 -9.40 -4.82
CA SER A 500 31.47 -10.15 -5.16
C SER A 500 31.08 -11.14 -4.06
N GLU A 501 32.04 -11.79 -3.41
CA GLU A 501 31.73 -12.77 -2.37
C GLU A 501 31.14 -12.11 -1.11
N THR A 502 31.64 -10.95 -0.72
CA THR A 502 31.06 -10.13 0.34
C THR A 502 29.65 -9.67 -0.05
N ALA A 503 29.45 -9.23 -1.29
CA ALA A 503 28.15 -8.77 -1.79
C ALA A 503 27.08 -9.87 -1.79
N LYS A 504 27.45 -11.13 -2.08
CA LYS A 504 26.54 -12.28 -1.96
C LYS A 504 25.95 -12.41 -0.56
N ASN A 505 26.75 -12.17 0.48
CA ASN A 505 26.25 -12.24 1.85
C ASN A 505 25.30 -11.06 2.17
N ILE A 506 25.43 -9.92 1.49
CA ILE A 506 24.47 -8.80 1.59
C ILE A 506 23.17 -9.16 0.87
N LEU A 507 23.26 -9.76 -0.32
CA LEU A 507 22.11 -10.26 -1.06
C LEU A 507 21.35 -11.33 -0.25
N GLU A 508 22.07 -12.31 0.29
CA GLU A 508 21.52 -13.34 1.17
C GLU A 508 20.77 -12.71 2.35
N ALA A 509 21.35 -11.71 3.02
CA ALA A 509 20.67 -11.02 4.12
C ALA A 509 19.34 -10.39 3.67
N TYR A 510 19.31 -9.69 2.53
CA TYR A 510 18.07 -9.12 1.98
C TYR A 510 17.02 -10.18 1.63
N GLU A 511 17.44 -11.29 1.02
CA GLU A 511 16.51 -12.34 0.58
C GLU A 511 15.94 -13.11 1.78
N GLN A 512 16.74 -13.34 2.81
CA GLN A 512 16.32 -14.00 4.04
C GLN A 512 15.36 -13.13 4.88
N ILE A 513 15.68 -11.84 5.13
CA ILE A 513 14.71 -10.96 5.81
C ILE A 513 13.45 -10.74 4.97
N GLY A 514 13.57 -10.88 3.65
CA GLY A 514 12.49 -10.77 2.69
C GLY A 514 11.33 -11.74 2.93
N GLU A 515 11.56 -12.84 3.63
CA GLU A 515 10.53 -13.85 3.90
C GLU A 515 9.84 -13.67 5.26
N ILE A 516 10.40 -12.88 6.18
CA ILE A 516 9.93 -12.81 7.58
C ILE A 516 8.57 -12.12 7.68
N ALA A 517 8.45 -10.86 7.26
CA ALA A 517 7.20 -10.11 7.35
C ALA A 517 6.07 -10.68 6.45
N PRO A 518 6.33 -11.10 5.19
CA PRO A 518 5.30 -11.70 4.35
C PRO A 518 4.71 -13.00 4.94
N LYS A 519 5.57 -13.93 5.39
CA LYS A 519 5.13 -15.20 6.02
C LYS A 519 4.37 -14.96 7.31
N THR A 520 4.87 -14.06 8.17
CA THR A 520 4.23 -13.75 9.44
C THR A 520 2.83 -13.17 9.22
N LEU A 521 2.68 -12.19 8.31
CA LEU A 521 1.38 -11.58 8.08
C LEU A 521 0.35 -12.56 7.51
N ARG A 522 0.70 -13.33 6.46
CA ARG A 522 -0.28 -14.21 5.81
C ARG A 522 -0.80 -15.31 6.73
N ARG A 523 0.02 -15.72 7.70
CA ARG A 523 -0.33 -16.82 8.60
C ARG A 523 -1.04 -16.38 9.87
N PHE A 524 -0.67 -15.22 10.41
CA PHE A 524 -1.11 -14.76 11.74
C PHE A 524 -1.79 -13.39 11.75
N GLY A 525 -1.69 -12.62 10.67
CA GLY A 525 -2.24 -11.27 10.58
C GLY A 525 -3.75 -11.24 10.74
N ILE A 526 -4.26 -10.12 11.26
CA ILE A 526 -5.69 -9.82 11.31
C ILE A 526 -6.16 -9.24 9.98
N THR A 527 -5.31 -8.47 9.31
CA THR A 527 -5.62 -7.84 8.03
C THR A 527 -4.33 -7.54 7.26
N GLU A 528 -4.44 -7.48 5.94
CA GLU A 528 -3.39 -6.94 5.06
C GLU A 528 -3.37 -5.41 5.06
N GLY A 529 -4.44 -4.77 5.56
CA GLY A 529 -4.60 -3.32 5.64
C GLY A 529 -3.67 -2.64 6.62
N ASN A 530 -3.37 -1.35 6.39
CA ASN A 530 -2.62 -0.50 7.33
C ASN A 530 -3.34 -0.22 8.66
N ARG A 531 -4.56 -0.74 8.83
CA ARG A 531 -5.16 -0.97 10.15
C ARG A 531 -4.23 -1.79 11.06
N GLN A 532 -3.38 -2.64 10.49
CA GLN A 532 -2.34 -3.39 11.19
C GLN A 532 -0.92 -2.87 10.89
N THR A 533 -0.12 -2.68 11.95
CA THR A 533 1.33 -2.45 11.87
C THR A 533 2.04 -3.70 12.38
N LEU A 534 2.34 -4.65 11.48
CA LEU A 534 2.86 -5.97 11.86
C LEU A 534 4.12 -5.89 12.73
N LEU A 535 5.08 -5.06 12.33
CA LEU A 535 6.41 -5.02 12.94
C LEU A 535 6.44 -4.40 14.34
N LEU A 536 5.32 -3.87 14.83
CA LEU A 536 5.16 -3.52 16.25
C LEU A 536 4.84 -4.73 17.15
N GLY A 537 4.50 -5.88 16.56
CA GLY A 537 4.11 -7.11 17.27
C GLY A 537 2.59 -7.32 17.32
N MET A 538 2.17 -8.37 18.02
CA MET A 538 0.77 -8.72 18.27
C MET A 538 0.58 -9.11 19.74
N PHE A 539 -0.60 -8.82 20.28
CA PHE A 539 -1.02 -9.33 21.59
C PHE A 539 -1.43 -10.80 21.48
N GLU A 540 -1.27 -11.56 22.57
CA GLU A 540 -1.75 -12.94 22.68
C GLU A 540 -3.24 -13.05 22.39
N SER A 541 -4.04 -12.08 22.85
CA SER A 541 -5.47 -12.02 22.54
C SER A 541 -5.74 -12.00 21.03
N GLN A 542 -4.86 -11.41 20.22
CA GLN A 542 -4.99 -11.36 18.77
C GLN A 542 -4.61 -12.69 18.13
N LEU A 543 -3.68 -13.43 18.73
CA LEU A 543 -3.28 -14.76 18.27
C LEU A 543 -4.30 -15.83 18.64
N VAL A 544 -4.82 -15.83 19.88
CA VAL A 544 -5.74 -16.88 20.35
C VAL A 544 -7.21 -16.60 20.00
N ASN A 545 -7.60 -15.33 19.81
CA ASN A 545 -8.97 -14.93 19.43
C ASN A 545 -8.98 -13.85 18.32
N PRO A 546 -8.46 -14.13 17.11
CA PRO A 546 -8.36 -13.17 16.01
C PRO A 546 -9.74 -12.71 15.52
N ALA A 547 -10.78 -13.54 15.64
CA ALA A 547 -12.14 -13.20 15.24
C ALA A 547 -12.67 -11.95 15.98
N LYS A 548 -12.31 -11.75 17.25
CA LYS A 548 -12.62 -10.54 18.03
C LYS A 548 -12.07 -9.27 17.39
N TRP A 549 -10.94 -9.38 16.69
CA TRP A 549 -10.21 -8.26 16.08
C TRP A 549 -10.58 -8.04 14.61
N ARG A 550 -11.60 -8.78 14.12
CA ARG A 550 -12.12 -8.74 12.76
C ARG A 550 -11.06 -9.06 11.71
N VAL A 551 -10.90 -10.36 11.46
CA VAL A 551 -10.12 -10.84 10.31
C VAL A 551 -10.79 -10.37 9.01
N TYR A 552 -10.02 -9.73 8.12
CA TYR A 552 -10.58 -9.19 6.90
C TYR A 552 -11.00 -10.32 5.92
N PRO A 553 -12.24 -10.31 5.40
CA PRO A 553 -12.73 -11.41 4.55
C PRO A 553 -11.92 -11.59 3.25
N GLY A 554 -11.62 -12.84 2.90
CA GLY A 554 -10.85 -13.17 1.69
C GLY A 554 -9.33 -13.04 1.84
N PHE A 555 -8.85 -12.49 2.96
CA PHE A 555 -7.42 -12.28 3.20
C PHE A 555 -6.63 -13.59 3.20
N HIS A 556 -6.93 -14.51 4.13
CA HIS A 556 -6.17 -15.76 4.25
C HIS A 556 -6.40 -16.71 3.07
N GLU A 557 -7.53 -16.59 2.37
CA GLU A 557 -7.86 -17.37 1.17
C GLU A 557 -7.10 -16.89 -0.08
N SER A 558 -6.65 -15.63 -0.10
CA SER A 558 -6.08 -14.99 -1.30
C SER A 558 -4.60 -14.61 -1.18
N CYS A 559 -4.11 -14.35 0.02
CA CYS A 559 -2.80 -13.72 0.26
C CYS A 559 -1.66 -14.72 0.56
N GLY A 560 -1.81 -15.99 0.20
CA GLY A 560 -0.83 -17.02 0.50
C GLY A 560 -1.17 -18.39 -0.08
N PRO A 561 -0.27 -19.37 0.09
CA PRO A 561 -0.63 -20.78 -0.07
C PRO A 561 -1.79 -21.17 0.86
N VAL A 562 -2.45 -22.27 0.53
CA VAL A 562 -3.38 -22.93 1.46
C VAL A 562 -2.65 -23.25 2.77
N GLY A 563 -3.29 -23.03 3.91
CA GLY A 563 -2.77 -23.42 5.21
C GLY A 563 -3.75 -23.12 6.34
N GLU A 564 -3.34 -23.41 7.57
CA GLU A 564 -4.21 -23.40 8.75
C GLU A 564 -3.97 -22.21 9.68
N LEU A 565 -5.04 -21.54 10.10
CA LEU A 565 -4.95 -20.53 11.16
C LEU A 565 -4.59 -21.19 12.49
N LEU A 566 -4.08 -20.40 13.44
CA LEU A 566 -3.61 -20.91 14.72
C LEU A 566 -4.69 -21.71 15.48
N GLN A 567 -5.94 -21.24 15.46
CA GLN A 567 -7.10 -21.92 16.06
C GLN A 567 -7.40 -23.25 15.37
N GLU A 568 -7.32 -23.26 14.04
CA GLU A 568 -7.59 -24.46 13.25
C GLU A 568 -6.52 -25.52 13.51
N TYR A 569 -5.26 -25.12 13.50
CA TYR A 569 -4.12 -25.98 13.81
C TYR A 569 -4.25 -26.57 15.23
N ALA A 570 -4.48 -25.74 16.25
CA ALA A 570 -4.63 -26.21 17.63
C ALA A 570 -5.81 -27.18 17.81
N ARG A 571 -6.94 -26.93 17.12
CA ARG A 571 -8.10 -27.84 17.11
C ARG A 571 -7.75 -29.18 16.48
N LYS A 572 -7.07 -29.17 15.33
CA LYS A 572 -6.67 -30.39 14.61
C LYS A 572 -5.67 -31.20 15.41
N GLU A 573 -4.67 -30.56 16.00
CA GLU A 573 -3.71 -31.20 16.91
C GLU A 573 -4.43 -31.89 18.08
N TRP A 574 -5.37 -31.21 18.73
CA TRP A 574 -6.14 -31.78 19.83
C TRP A 574 -7.01 -32.97 19.41
N ASN A 575 -7.63 -32.89 18.25
CA ASN A 575 -8.51 -33.94 17.71
C ASN A 575 -7.75 -35.06 16.98
N HIS A 576 -6.42 -34.97 16.86
CA HIS A 576 -5.60 -35.87 16.05
C HIS A 576 -6.04 -35.94 14.58
N GLU A 577 -6.43 -34.79 14.03
CA GLU A 577 -6.78 -34.63 12.62
C GLU A 577 -5.53 -34.31 11.79
N ALA A 578 -5.55 -34.67 10.50
CA ALA A 578 -4.44 -34.38 9.60
C ALA A 578 -4.37 -32.88 9.25
N HIS A 579 -3.14 -32.36 9.20
CA HIS A 579 -2.88 -30.98 8.78
C HIS A 579 -2.78 -30.82 7.25
N ILE A 580 -3.20 -29.68 6.73
CA ILE A 580 -3.21 -29.35 5.30
C ILE A 580 -2.53 -28.00 5.06
N GLY A 581 -1.56 -27.98 4.13
CA GLY A 581 -0.91 -26.74 3.69
C GLY A 581 0.09 -26.19 4.70
N GLU A 582 0.31 -24.86 4.67
CA GLU A 582 1.23 -24.18 5.59
C GLU A 582 0.69 -24.19 7.03
N THR A 583 1.47 -24.72 7.97
CA THR A 583 1.11 -24.74 9.40
C THR A 583 1.75 -23.58 10.17
N PRO A 584 1.11 -23.11 11.25
CA PRO A 584 1.69 -22.11 12.15
C PRO A 584 3.08 -22.47 12.69
N THR A 585 3.26 -23.71 13.13
CA THR A 585 4.52 -24.22 13.71
C THR A 585 5.65 -24.27 12.68
N GLN A 586 5.34 -24.59 11.42
CA GLN A 586 6.28 -24.49 10.32
C GLN A 586 6.73 -23.04 10.12
N ILE A 587 5.77 -22.10 10.03
CA ILE A 587 6.09 -20.70 9.72
C ILE A 587 6.95 -20.05 10.80
N ILE A 588 6.65 -20.26 12.10
CA ILE A 588 7.47 -19.67 13.17
C ILE A 588 8.89 -20.24 13.23
N SER A 589 9.07 -21.51 12.85
CA SER A 589 10.39 -22.12 12.69
C SER A 589 11.16 -21.50 11.51
N GLU A 590 10.49 -21.33 10.37
CA GLU A 590 11.08 -20.74 9.17
C GLU A 590 11.49 -19.28 9.38
N ILE A 591 10.65 -18.42 9.99
CA ILE A 591 11.01 -17.00 10.20
C ILE A 591 12.20 -16.83 11.15
N VAL A 592 12.33 -17.68 12.17
CA VAL A 592 13.51 -17.68 13.07
C VAL A 592 14.74 -18.13 12.32
N GLN A 593 14.62 -19.15 11.46
CA GLN A 593 15.74 -19.61 10.63
C GLN A 593 16.16 -18.54 9.61
N HIS A 594 15.21 -17.85 8.98
CA HIS A 594 15.48 -16.71 8.10
C HIS A 594 16.24 -15.59 8.83
N GLY A 595 15.78 -15.19 10.03
CA GLY A 595 16.45 -14.18 10.86
C GLY A 595 17.89 -14.57 11.19
N LYS A 596 18.10 -15.83 11.60
CA LYS A 596 19.43 -16.37 11.89
C LYS A 596 20.37 -16.32 10.69
N ILE A 597 19.94 -16.82 9.52
CA ILE A 597 20.78 -16.83 8.32
C ILE A 597 21.10 -15.38 7.90
N ALA A 598 20.12 -14.48 7.94
CA ALA A 598 20.33 -13.08 7.60
C ALA A 598 21.39 -12.41 8.49
N VAL A 599 21.32 -12.66 9.81
CA VAL A 599 22.31 -12.17 10.78
C VAL A 599 23.70 -12.73 10.51
N GLU A 600 23.81 -14.03 10.25
CA GLU A 600 25.09 -14.67 9.91
C GLU A 600 25.69 -14.06 8.64
N ALA A 601 24.88 -13.87 7.59
CA ALA A 601 25.29 -13.32 6.32
C ALA A 601 25.73 -11.85 6.44
N ILE A 602 24.94 -10.99 7.08
CA ILE A 602 25.29 -9.56 7.20
C ILE A 602 26.54 -9.34 8.08
N ASN A 603 26.75 -10.20 9.09
CA ASN A 603 27.96 -10.18 9.89
C ASN A 603 29.18 -10.59 9.07
N LYS A 604 29.07 -11.65 8.26
CA LYS A 604 30.15 -12.08 7.36
C LYS A 604 30.48 -11.01 6.31
N ALA A 605 29.50 -10.23 5.86
CA ALA A 605 29.72 -9.11 4.94
C ALA A 605 30.45 -7.92 5.59
N THR A 606 30.25 -7.69 6.89
CA THR A 606 30.67 -6.45 7.59
C THR A 606 32.15 -6.06 7.35
N PRO A 607 33.15 -6.97 7.45
CA PRO A 607 34.56 -6.59 7.29
C PRO A 607 34.94 -6.14 5.88
N GLY A 608 34.18 -6.55 4.86
CA GLY A 608 34.46 -6.25 3.44
C GLY A 608 33.89 -4.92 2.94
N VAL A 609 33.11 -4.21 3.76
CA VAL A 609 32.43 -2.95 3.38
C VAL A 609 33.37 -1.75 3.48
N SER A 610 33.55 -1.04 2.37
CA SER A 610 34.44 0.14 2.28
C SER A 610 33.74 1.46 1.94
N LYS A 611 32.54 1.42 1.34
CA LYS A 611 31.72 2.59 0.98
C LYS A 611 30.36 2.54 1.67
N ASP A 612 29.71 3.71 1.80
CA ASP A 612 28.37 3.86 2.37
C ASP A 612 28.18 3.12 3.71
N LYS A 613 29.21 3.17 4.57
CA LYS A 613 29.26 2.41 5.83
C LYS A 613 28.10 2.72 6.76
N ASP A 614 27.68 3.98 6.83
CA ASP A 614 26.55 4.37 7.68
C ASP A 614 25.24 3.75 7.19
N GLU A 615 25.05 3.66 5.87
CA GLU A 615 23.87 3.01 5.29
C GLU A 615 23.92 1.49 5.49
N PHE A 616 25.08 0.87 5.27
CA PHE A 616 25.29 -0.55 5.55
C PHE A 616 25.01 -0.88 7.03
N ASN A 617 25.48 -0.03 7.95
CA ASN A 617 25.25 -0.24 9.38
C ASN A 617 23.76 -0.12 9.76
N ARG A 618 22.99 0.72 9.08
CA ARG A 618 21.52 0.78 9.25
C ARG A 618 20.84 -0.47 8.70
N LEU A 619 21.22 -0.94 7.50
CA LEU A 619 20.75 -2.24 6.98
C LEU A 619 21.08 -3.39 7.95
N LYS A 620 22.29 -3.41 8.48
CA LYS A 620 22.70 -4.39 9.48
C LYS A 620 21.84 -4.32 10.76
N ASN A 621 21.53 -3.12 11.22
CA ASN A 621 20.60 -2.94 12.34
C ASN A 621 19.20 -3.48 12.00
N ASP A 622 18.68 -3.21 10.82
CA ASP A 622 17.38 -3.71 10.37
C ASP A 622 17.34 -5.25 10.33
N VAL A 623 18.43 -5.90 9.91
CA VAL A 623 18.56 -7.37 9.97
C VAL A 623 18.46 -7.89 11.42
N TYR A 624 19.11 -7.22 12.38
CA TYR A 624 18.95 -7.57 13.79
C TYR A 624 17.53 -7.31 14.31
N CYS A 625 16.88 -6.23 13.88
CA CYS A 625 15.49 -5.96 14.23
C CYS A 625 14.56 -7.06 13.73
N TYR A 626 14.74 -7.52 12.49
CA TYR A 626 13.98 -8.64 11.93
C TYR A 626 14.19 -9.95 12.69
N ASP A 627 15.43 -10.26 13.09
CA ASP A 627 15.74 -11.46 13.90
C ASP A 627 15.10 -11.38 15.30
N ALA A 628 15.22 -10.23 15.98
CA ALA A 628 14.57 -10.01 17.28
C ALA A 628 13.05 -10.09 17.17
N PHE A 629 12.45 -9.51 16.12
CA PHE A 629 11.02 -9.62 15.84
C PHE A 629 10.60 -11.07 15.60
N ALA A 630 11.31 -11.81 14.73
CA ALA A 630 10.98 -13.19 14.40
C ALA A 630 11.03 -14.10 15.64
N LYS A 631 12.06 -13.95 16.49
CA LYS A 631 12.18 -14.68 17.76
C LYS A 631 11.08 -14.30 18.75
N CYS A 632 10.81 -13.01 18.92
CA CYS A 632 9.70 -12.55 19.77
C CYS A 632 8.36 -13.12 19.32
N PHE A 633 8.08 -13.10 18.02
CA PHE A 633 6.81 -13.56 17.46
C PHE A 633 6.66 -15.09 17.55
N SER A 634 7.76 -15.82 17.33
CA SER A 634 7.81 -17.27 17.49
C SER A 634 7.46 -17.68 18.93
N GLU A 635 8.13 -17.09 19.93
CA GLU A 635 7.87 -17.38 21.34
C GLU A 635 6.43 -17.03 21.76
N LYS A 636 5.88 -15.90 21.29
CA LYS A 636 4.46 -15.57 21.47
C LYS A 636 3.54 -16.64 20.88
N THR A 637 3.85 -17.13 19.68
CA THR A 637 3.02 -18.14 19.02
C THR A 637 3.06 -19.49 19.76
N GLU A 638 4.21 -19.89 20.29
CA GLU A 638 4.33 -21.09 21.14
C GLU A 638 3.50 -20.96 22.43
N ALA A 639 3.55 -19.78 23.08
CA ALA A 639 2.66 -19.48 24.21
C ALA A 639 1.18 -19.56 23.81
N ALA A 640 0.80 -18.96 22.68
CA ALA A 640 -0.56 -18.98 22.16
C ALA A 640 -1.07 -20.41 21.89
N LEU A 641 -0.23 -21.31 21.36
CA LEU A 641 -0.57 -22.72 21.15
C LEU A 641 -0.85 -23.45 22.47
N LEU A 642 -0.06 -23.20 23.51
CA LEU A 642 -0.27 -23.76 24.85
C LEU A 642 -1.55 -23.20 25.50
N VAL A 643 -1.83 -21.91 25.31
CA VAL A 643 -3.07 -21.27 25.77
C VAL A 643 -4.29 -21.81 25.03
N LEU A 644 -4.19 -22.01 23.72
CA LEU A 644 -5.25 -22.67 22.94
C LEU A 644 -5.43 -24.12 23.38
N ARG A 645 -4.34 -24.87 23.64
CA ARG A 645 -4.40 -26.23 24.17
C ARG A 645 -5.14 -26.29 25.51
N TYR A 646 -4.91 -25.33 26.41
CA TYR A 646 -5.66 -25.19 27.66
C TYR A 646 -7.17 -25.10 27.44
N SER A 647 -7.65 -24.44 26.37
CA SER A 647 -9.08 -24.42 26.04
C SER A 647 -9.68 -25.81 25.75
N TYR A 648 -8.82 -26.81 25.49
CA TYR A 648 -9.21 -28.19 25.33
C TYR A 648 -8.96 -29.08 26.53
N SER A 649 -7.79 -28.97 27.16
CA SER A 649 -7.40 -29.81 28.29
C SER A 649 -8.06 -29.37 29.61
N ASN A 650 -8.36 -28.09 29.77
CA ASN A 650 -8.58 -27.42 31.06
C ASN A 650 -7.45 -27.66 32.08
N ASP A 651 -6.25 -28.06 31.62
CA ASP A 651 -5.11 -28.31 32.48
C ASP A 651 -4.27 -27.04 32.64
N ILE A 652 -4.27 -26.49 33.86
CA ILE A 652 -3.52 -25.27 34.20
C ILE A 652 -2.01 -25.46 33.93
N ALA A 653 -1.49 -26.70 33.91
CA ALA A 653 -0.10 -26.97 33.56
C ALA A 653 0.26 -26.56 32.12
N ASP A 654 -0.71 -26.52 31.19
CA ASP A 654 -0.48 -25.98 29.85
C ASP A 654 -0.22 -24.46 29.91
N LEU A 655 -0.94 -23.74 30.78
CA LEU A 655 -0.71 -22.31 30.99
C LEU A 655 0.61 -22.02 31.69
N ASP A 656 1.01 -22.86 32.65
CA ASP A 656 2.32 -22.75 33.32
C ASP A 656 3.49 -22.89 32.32
N LYS A 657 3.34 -23.75 31.31
CA LYS A 657 4.33 -23.90 30.23
C LYS A 657 4.35 -22.71 29.28
N ALA A 658 3.25 -21.97 29.14
CA ALA A 658 3.18 -20.79 28.28
C ALA A 658 3.93 -19.58 28.88
N VAL A 659 4.04 -19.50 30.22
CA VAL A 659 4.72 -18.39 30.92
C VAL A 659 6.17 -18.18 30.46
N PRO A 660 7.07 -19.18 30.46
CA PRO A 660 8.46 -18.98 30.04
C PRO A 660 8.60 -18.52 28.58
N HIS A 661 7.69 -18.94 27.70
CA HIS A 661 7.65 -18.45 26.32
C HIS A 661 7.32 -16.96 26.26
N LEU A 662 6.32 -16.48 27.03
CA LEU A 662 6.02 -15.05 27.07
C LEU A 662 7.10 -14.20 27.74
N GLU A 663 7.79 -14.75 28.75
CA GLU A 663 8.98 -14.10 29.33
C GLU A 663 10.08 -13.95 28.28
N LYS A 664 10.34 -15.01 27.51
CA LYS A 664 11.35 -15.00 26.45
C LYS A 664 10.97 -14.06 25.30
N ALA A 665 9.70 -14.02 24.92
CA ALA A 665 9.19 -13.07 23.95
C ALA A 665 9.45 -11.62 24.38
N LEU A 666 9.23 -11.31 25.67
CA LEU A 666 9.47 -9.98 26.22
C LEU A 666 10.96 -9.60 26.18
N GLU A 667 11.87 -10.53 26.48
CA GLU A 667 13.32 -10.30 26.35
C GLU A 667 13.71 -9.91 24.91
N TYR A 668 13.19 -10.62 23.91
CA TYR A 668 13.45 -10.28 22.50
C TYR A 668 12.78 -8.97 22.09
N TYR A 669 11.61 -8.64 22.66
CA TYR A 669 10.97 -7.35 22.43
C TYR A 669 11.78 -6.20 23.03
N GLU A 670 12.36 -6.36 24.22
CA GLU A 670 13.28 -5.39 24.82
C GLU A 670 14.54 -5.21 23.97
N GLU A 671 15.06 -6.28 23.36
CA GLU A 671 16.15 -6.21 22.38
C GLU A 671 15.73 -5.37 21.17
N LEU A 672 14.53 -5.62 20.61
CA LEU A 672 13.98 -4.83 19.52
C LEU A 672 13.82 -3.34 19.89
N VAL A 673 13.38 -3.02 21.10
CA VAL A 673 13.33 -1.64 21.61
C VAL A 673 14.72 -1.01 21.66
N LYS A 674 15.73 -1.74 22.15
CA LYS A 674 17.12 -1.25 22.21
C LYS A 674 17.67 -0.96 20.81
N LEU A 675 17.35 -1.79 19.82
CA LEU A 675 17.78 -1.64 18.44
C LEU A 675 17.08 -0.49 17.71
N THR A 676 15.90 -0.05 18.18
CA THR A 676 15.02 0.87 17.43
C THR A 676 14.88 2.27 18.06
N LYS A 677 14.98 2.41 19.39
CA LYS A 677 14.70 3.68 20.10
C LYS A 677 15.49 4.88 19.57
N ASP A 678 16.75 4.65 19.18
CA ASP A 678 17.68 5.68 18.70
C ASP A 678 17.87 5.65 17.17
N THR A 679 17.25 4.71 16.47
CA THR A 679 17.44 4.47 15.02
C THR A 679 16.17 4.66 14.19
N TYR A 680 14.99 4.77 14.82
CA TYR A 680 13.72 5.02 14.14
C TYR A 680 12.82 6.01 14.87
N PHE A 681 12.13 6.88 14.12
CA PHE A 681 11.12 7.81 14.65
C PHE A 681 9.80 7.12 15.01
N TYR A 682 9.40 6.13 14.20
CA TYR A 682 8.15 5.40 14.30
C TYR A 682 8.23 4.13 13.45
N ALA A 683 7.26 3.22 13.63
CA ALA A 683 7.00 2.09 12.76
C ALA A 683 5.99 2.49 11.67
N ASN A 684 4.73 2.74 12.03
CA ASN A 684 3.70 3.15 11.07
C ASN A 684 3.78 4.62 10.69
N SER A 685 3.71 4.90 9.38
CA SER A 685 3.61 6.27 8.88
C SER A 685 2.17 6.81 8.88
N MET A 686 1.15 5.94 8.84
CA MET A 686 -0.24 6.35 9.13
C MET A 686 -0.46 6.45 10.64
N GLN A 687 -0.53 7.65 11.20
CA GLN A 687 -0.47 7.92 12.64
C GLN A 687 -1.80 8.43 13.18
N THR A 688 -2.87 7.72 12.84
CA THR A 688 -4.26 8.12 13.09
C THR A 688 -5.07 6.99 13.72
N ALA A 689 -6.31 7.30 14.10
CA ALA A 689 -7.23 6.35 14.74
C ALA A 689 -7.63 5.14 13.86
N GLN A 690 -7.29 5.15 12.57
CA GLN A 690 -7.48 4.02 11.64
C GLN A 690 -6.56 2.83 11.96
N ARG A 691 -5.38 3.08 12.53
CA ARG A 691 -4.48 2.01 12.95
C ARG A 691 -5.02 1.40 14.24
N ARG A 692 -5.45 0.13 14.22
CA ARG A 692 -6.04 -0.57 15.39
C ARG A 692 -5.22 -1.73 15.92
N ILE A 693 -4.35 -2.33 15.09
CA ILE A 693 -3.56 -3.52 15.45
C ILE A 693 -2.07 -3.15 15.43
N PRO A 694 -1.30 -3.43 16.50
CA PRO A 694 -1.70 -4.17 17.70
C PRO A 694 -2.61 -3.39 18.67
N ILE A 695 -2.63 -2.06 18.62
CA ILE A 695 -3.50 -1.21 19.46
C ILE A 695 -3.82 0.09 18.70
N GLY A 696 -4.81 0.88 19.17
CA GLY A 696 -5.16 2.17 18.60
C GLY A 696 -3.96 3.11 18.38
N GLY A 697 -3.86 3.69 17.18
CA GLY A 697 -2.86 4.69 16.77
C GLY A 697 -3.31 6.14 16.93
N ASP A 698 -4.35 6.36 17.72
CA ASP A 698 -5.02 7.64 17.94
C ASP A 698 -4.02 8.75 18.31
N ASP A 699 -4.16 9.92 17.68
CA ASP A 699 -3.31 11.09 17.86
C ASP A 699 -1.79 10.80 17.72
N GLY A 700 -1.44 9.83 16.87
CA GLY A 700 -0.07 9.40 16.65
C GLY A 700 0.60 8.68 17.83
N LYS A 701 -0.19 8.08 18.73
CA LYS A 701 0.32 7.24 19.84
C LYS A 701 0.59 5.81 19.39
N ASN A 702 1.35 5.08 20.22
CA ASN A 702 1.64 3.65 20.04
C ASN A 702 2.27 3.36 18.67
N LYS A 703 3.14 4.26 18.19
CA LYS A 703 3.80 4.15 16.89
C LYS A 703 5.25 3.69 17.01
N THR A 704 5.74 3.48 18.22
CA THR A 704 7.11 3.02 18.49
C THR A 704 7.11 1.74 19.34
N TRP A 705 8.12 0.90 19.19
CA TRP A 705 8.31 -0.28 20.03
C TRP A 705 8.41 0.07 21.52
N GLU A 706 9.04 1.20 21.85
CA GLU A 706 9.14 1.69 23.23
C GLU A 706 7.76 1.98 23.85
N GLU A 707 6.83 2.58 23.10
CA GLU A 707 5.45 2.79 23.56
C GLU A 707 4.68 1.48 23.75
N LEU A 708 5.05 0.42 23.00
CA LEU A 708 4.38 -0.88 23.04
C LEU A 708 4.87 -1.78 24.18
N LEU A 709 6.14 -1.66 24.57
CA LEU A 709 6.75 -2.48 25.62
C LEU A 709 5.93 -2.52 26.92
N PRO A 710 5.48 -1.39 27.52
CA PRO A 710 4.67 -1.42 28.73
C PRO A 710 3.32 -2.14 28.59
N HIS A 711 2.79 -2.25 27.39
CA HIS A 711 1.54 -3.00 27.15
C HIS A 711 1.81 -4.50 27.12
N TYR A 712 2.93 -4.95 26.54
CA TYR A 712 3.33 -6.36 26.56
C TYR A 712 3.79 -6.83 27.94
N GLU A 713 4.46 -5.99 28.72
CA GLU A 713 4.76 -6.25 30.13
C GLU A 713 3.46 -6.48 30.94
N ARG A 714 2.45 -5.63 30.69
CA ARG A 714 1.14 -5.74 31.35
C ARG A 714 0.39 -7.00 30.94
N GLU A 715 0.45 -7.38 29.66
CA GLU A 715 -0.12 -8.64 29.16
C GLU A 715 0.44 -9.84 29.93
N LEU A 716 1.76 -9.94 30.07
CA LEU A 716 2.42 -11.01 30.84
C LEU A 716 2.04 -10.96 32.33
N ALA A 717 1.99 -9.77 32.93
CA ALA A 717 1.59 -9.62 34.33
C ALA A 717 0.14 -10.06 34.58
N ASN A 718 -0.78 -9.69 33.68
CA ASN A 718 -2.18 -10.12 33.73
C ASN A 718 -2.30 -11.63 33.57
N PHE A 719 -1.55 -12.22 32.64
CA PHE A 719 -1.52 -13.67 32.42
C PHE A 719 -1.10 -14.44 33.67
N LYS A 720 0.04 -14.07 34.26
CA LYS A 720 0.54 -14.68 35.52
C LYS A 720 -0.43 -14.51 36.69
N ARG A 721 -1.04 -13.33 36.81
CA ARG A 721 -2.09 -13.05 37.82
C ARG A 721 -3.28 -14.00 37.63
N ASN A 722 -3.78 -14.12 36.41
CA ASN A 722 -4.96 -14.92 36.12
C ASN A 722 -4.71 -16.43 36.27
N ILE A 723 -3.51 -16.93 35.95
CA ILE A 723 -3.09 -18.30 36.30
C ILE A 723 -3.10 -18.52 37.82
N SER A 724 -2.58 -17.56 38.59
CA SER A 724 -2.57 -17.66 40.06
C SER A 724 -4.00 -17.73 40.63
N LEU A 725 -4.91 -16.88 40.12
CA LEU A 725 -6.32 -16.91 40.50
C LEU A 725 -7.02 -18.24 40.12
N LEU A 726 -6.68 -18.83 38.97
CA LEU A 726 -7.19 -20.14 38.58
C LEU A 726 -6.75 -21.25 39.55
N LYS A 727 -5.49 -21.22 39.99
CA LYS A 727 -4.94 -22.18 40.97
C LYS A 727 -5.59 -22.03 42.35
N GLU A 728 -5.94 -20.82 42.75
CA GLU A 728 -6.61 -20.53 44.02
C GLU A 728 -8.11 -20.91 44.01
N ALA A 729 -8.74 -20.96 42.83
CA ALA A 729 -10.15 -21.30 42.70
C ALA A 729 -10.41 -22.80 42.98
N LYS A 730 -11.26 -23.10 43.97
CA LYS A 730 -11.61 -24.48 44.40
C LYS A 730 -12.19 -25.38 43.30
N ASN A 731 -12.57 -24.82 42.15
CA ASN A 731 -13.14 -25.51 40.99
C ASN A 731 -12.38 -25.21 39.68
N GLY A 732 -11.20 -24.59 39.75
CA GLY A 732 -10.41 -24.21 38.56
C GLY A 732 -11.10 -23.17 37.67
N LYS A 733 -12.11 -22.44 38.17
CA LYS A 733 -12.80 -21.39 37.44
C LYS A 733 -12.78 -20.09 38.23
N ILE A 734 -12.21 -19.03 37.65
CA ILE A 734 -12.33 -17.68 38.23
C ILE A 734 -13.81 -17.31 38.25
N LYS A 735 -14.31 -16.84 39.40
CA LYS A 735 -15.69 -16.32 39.46
C LYS A 735 -15.79 -15.12 38.51
N PRO A 736 -16.67 -15.15 37.49
CA PRO A 736 -16.81 -14.01 36.60
C PRO A 736 -17.20 -12.77 37.42
N LYS A 737 -16.49 -11.67 37.19
CA LYS A 737 -16.81 -10.36 37.78
C LYS A 737 -18.28 -10.07 37.47
N ALA A 738 -19.05 -9.65 38.48
CA ALA A 738 -20.45 -9.31 38.27
C ALA A 738 -20.55 -8.16 37.26
N VAL A 739 -21.14 -8.44 36.10
CA VAL A 739 -21.33 -7.46 35.03
C VAL A 739 -22.61 -6.69 35.28
N THR A 740 -22.49 -5.38 35.45
CA THR A 740 -23.65 -4.49 35.62
C THR A 740 -24.25 -4.11 34.27
N PRO A 741 -25.58 -4.20 34.10
CA PRO A 741 -26.26 -3.69 32.91
C PRO A 741 -25.95 -2.21 32.66
N TRP A 742 -25.78 -1.83 31.41
CA TRP A 742 -25.55 -0.44 31.01
C TRP A 742 -26.76 0.42 31.34
N LYS A 743 -26.50 1.66 31.74
CA LYS A 743 -27.55 2.66 31.97
C LYS A 743 -28.01 3.21 30.62
N ALA A 744 -29.26 2.91 30.25
CA ALA A 744 -29.88 3.46 29.07
C ALA A 744 -30.15 4.97 29.25
N VAL A 745 -30.01 5.73 28.16
CA VAL A 745 -30.41 7.13 28.05
C VAL A 745 -31.57 7.22 27.07
N ASN A 746 -32.59 7.98 27.41
CA ASN A 746 -33.68 8.27 26.48
C ASN A 746 -33.24 9.36 25.51
N VAL A 747 -33.53 9.16 24.24
CA VAL A 747 -33.39 10.17 23.18
C VAL A 747 -34.74 10.32 22.47
N THR A 748 -34.94 11.44 21.79
CA THR A 748 -36.12 11.64 20.95
C THR A 748 -35.83 11.12 19.54
N VAL A 749 -36.37 9.94 19.18
CA VAL A 749 -36.29 9.43 17.81
C VAL A 749 -37.22 10.25 16.92
N LEU A 750 -36.65 10.86 15.88
CA LEU A 750 -37.36 11.68 14.90
C LEU A 750 -37.77 10.84 13.67
N SER A 751 -36.95 9.87 13.28
CA SER A 751 -37.21 8.91 12.19
C SER A 751 -36.34 7.65 12.39
N PRO A 752 -36.84 6.43 12.10
CA PRO A 752 -38.21 6.13 11.68
C PRO A 752 -39.21 6.27 12.84
N LYS A 753 -40.49 6.44 12.51
CA LYS A 753 -41.57 6.30 13.50
C LYS A 753 -41.76 4.80 13.76
N ALA A 754 -40.95 4.26 14.66
CA ALA A 754 -40.90 2.85 14.99
C ALA A 754 -41.20 2.59 16.46
N ASP A 755 -41.81 1.43 16.73
CA ASP A 755 -41.94 0.92 18.10
C ASP A 755 -40.58 0.59 18.70
N THR A 756 -40.53 0.46 20.02
CA THR A 756 -39.34 -0.02 20.73
C THR A 756 -39.57 -1.41 21.30
N TYR A 757 -38.51 -2.20 21.42
CA TYR A 757 -38.53 -3.50 22.09
C TYR A 757 -37.53 -3.55 23.25
N ALA A 758 -37.80 -4.40 24.24
CA ALA A 758 -36.87 -4.63 25.35
C ALA A 758 -35.76 -5.57 24.90
N VAL A 759 -34.49 -5.24 25.15
CA VAL A 759 -33.36 -6.12 24.80
C VAL A 759 -33.22 -7.22 25.86
N LYS A 760 -34.08 -8.23 25.79
CA LYS A 760 -34.11 -9.38 26.72
C LYS A 760 -34.52 -10.66 26.01
N GLU A 761 -34.16 -11.80 26.62
CA GLU A 761 -34.55 -13.13 26.16
C GLU A 761 -36.07 -13.25 25.95
N GLY A 762 -36.48 -13.97 24.90
CA GLY A 762 -37.86 -14.13 24.46
C GLY A 762 -38.40 -13.00 23.56
N THR A 763 -37.62 -11.95 23.32
CA THR A 763 -38.07 -10.82 22.48
C THR A 763 -37.78 -11.07 21.01
N LYS A 764 -38.79 -10.90 20.14
CA LYS A 764 -38.66 -11.00 18.68
C LYS A 764 -38.28 -9.65 18.09
N VAL A 765 -36.99 -9.44 17.79
CA VAL A 765 -36.46 -8.11 17.41
C VAL A 765 -36.96 -7.61 16.05
N TYR A 766 -37.44 -8.53 15.20
CA TYR A 766 -38.08 -8.25 13.92
C TYR A 766 -39.55 -8.69 13.86
N GLY A 767 -40.13 -9.08 15.00
CA GLY A 767 -41.50 -9.60 15.07
C GLY A 767 -41.68 -11.04 14.57
N THR A 768 -40.62 -11.71 14.11
CA THR A 768 -40.63 -13.10 13.59
C THR A 768 -40.04 -14.09 14.61
N ASP A 769 -40.47 -15.36 14.57
CA ASP A 769 -40.00 -16.41 15.50
C ASP A 769 -38.49 -16.69 15.37
N ILE A 770 -37.95 -16.58 14.16
CA ILE A 770 -36.52 -16.75 13.89
C ILE A 770 -35.66 -15.65 14.55
N SER A 771 -36.27 -14.50 14.84
CA SER A 771 -35.64 -13.32 15.43
C SER A 771 -35.78 -13.23 16.96
N GLU A 772 -36.23 -14.30 17.60
CA GLU A 772 -36.34 -14.36 19.06
C GLU A 772 -34.95 -14.38 19.72
N LEU A 773 -34.72 -13.47 20.68
CA LEU A 773 -33.51 -13.43 21.50
C LEU A 773 -33.47 -14.63 22.44
N VAL A 774 -32.46 -15.48 22.32
CA VAL A 774 -32.27 -16.68 23.16
C VAL A 774 -31.21 -16.45 24.23
N LYS A 775 -30.18 -15.64 23.94
CA LYS A 775 -29.16 -15.20 24.92
C LYS A 775 -28.85 -13.73 24.72
N VAL A 776 -28.71 -12.98 25.81
CA VAL A 776 -28.41 -11.54 25.80
C VAL A 776 -27.36 -11.19 26.86
N ALA A 777 -26.31 -10.48 26.43
CA ALA A 777 -25.23 -10.06 27.33
C ALA A 777 -25.79 -9.21 28.49
N PRO A 778 -25.33 -9.42 29.74
CA PRO A 778 -25.83 -8.68 30.90
C PRO A 778 -25.83 -7.16 30.73
N GLU A 779 -24.83 -6.62 30.04
CA GLU A 779 -24.68 -5.21 29.69
C GLU A 779 -25.92 -4.64 28.98
N LEU A 780 -26.54 -5.44 28.11
CA LEU A 780 -27.58 -4.96 27.19
C LEU A 780 -28.99 -5.00 27.79
N LYS A 781 -29.18 -5.68 28.93
CA LYS A 781 -30.50 -6.03 29.49
C LYS A 781 -31.42 -4.84 29.81
N ASN A 782 -30.84 -3.66 30.02
CA ASN A 782 -31.58 -2.43 30.33
C ASN A 782 -31.92 -1.59 29.09
N LEU A 783 -31.39 -1.96 27.92
CA LEU A 783 -31.56 -1.16 26.72
C LEU A 783 -32.94 -1.37 26.08
N LYS A 784 -33.34 -0.38 25.30
CA LYS A 784 -34.57 -0.40 24.49
C LYS A 784 -34.17 -0.27 23.03
N GLY A 785 -34.32 -1.36 22.29
CA GLY A 785 -34.07 -1.39 20.86
C GLY A 785 -35.17 -0.68 20.08
N ILE A 786 -34.85 -0.26 18.87
CA ILE A 786 -35.80 0.32 17.92
C ILE A 786 -36.19 -0.79 16.94
N SER A 787 -37.48 -1.08 16.82
CA SER A 787 -38.03 -2.09 15.91
C SER A 787 -37.84 -1.65 14.47
N LEU A 788 -37.13 -2.45 13.67
CA LEU A 788 -36.92 -2.20 12.24
C LEU A 788 -37.61 -3.30 11.42
N VAL A 789 -37.87 -3.02 10.15
CA VAL A 789 -38.52 -3.98 9.24
C VAL A 789 -37.46 -4.64 8.37
N GLU A 790 -37.35 -5.98 8.43
CA GLU A 790 -36.27 -6.74 7.75
C GLU A 790 -36.19 -6.45 6.25
N ASP A 791 -37.33 -6.48 5.55
CA ASP A 791 -37.37 -6.29 4.11
C ASP A 791 -36.96 -4.87 3.73
N GLN A 792 -37.40 -3.88 4.50
CA GLN A 792 -37.03 -2.47 4.29
C GLN A 792 -35.52 -2.26 4.48
N GLN A 793 -34.92 -2.86 5.51
CA GLN A 793 -33.47 -2.78 5.71
C GLN A 793 -32.70 -3.36 4.53
N ASN A 794 -33.18 -4.47 3.95
CA ASN A 794 -32.53 -5.11 2.82
C ASN A 794 -32.68 -4.33 1.50
N THR A 795 -33.77 -3.60 1.31
CA THR A 795 -34.03 -2.84 0.07
C THR A 795 -33.53 -1.41 0.11
N GLU A 796 -33.69 -0.74 1.26
CA GLU A 796 -33.49 0.71 1.44
C GLU A 796 -32.36 1.06 2.42
N GLY A 797 -31.93 0.13 3.28
CA GLY A 797 -30.98 0.42 4.36
C GLY A 797 -31.66 0.94 5.62
N THR A 798 -30.91 1.59 6.52
CA THR A 798 -31.44 2.12 7.79
C THR A 798 -31.06 3.58 7.99
N THR A 799 -32.05 4.47 8.00
CA THR A 799 -31.88 5.89 8.37
C THR A 799 -32.48 6.15 9.75
N LEU A 800 -31.64 6.56 10.70
CA LEU A 800 -32.02 6.94 12.06
C LEU A 800 -31.73 8.43 12.28
N LYS A 801 -32.79 9.23 12.50
CA LYS A 801 -32.71 10.62 12.93
C LYS A 801 -33.18 10.71 14.38
N PHE A 802 -32.40 11.35 15.23
CA PHE A 802 -32.74 11.48 16.64
C PHE A 802 -32.18 12.77 17.24
N LYS A 803 -32.73 13.17 18.38
CA LYS A 803 -32.29 14.33 19.16
C LYS A 803 -31.93 13.92 20.58
N ASN A 804 -30.84 14.48 21.09
CA ASN A 804 -30.31 14.22 22.42
C ASN A 804 -29.72 15.48 23.05
N ASP A 805 -29.99 15.69 24.34
CA ASP A 805 -29.55 16.89 25.06
C ASP A 805 -28.10 16.82 25.56
N LYS A 806 -27.54 15.61 25.63
CA LYS A 806 -26.15 15.32 26.03
C LYS A 806 -25.53 14.35 25.04
N ALA A 807 -24.20 14.27 25.00
CA ALA A 807 -23.52 13.29 24.18
C ALA A 807 -23.94 11.85 24.56
N VAL A 808 -24.21 11.03 23.55
CA VAL A 808 -24.67 9.64 23.71
C VAL A 808 -23.83 8.69 22.86
N LYS A 809 -23.83 7.42 23.23
CA LYS A 809 -23.41 6.32 22.36
C LYS A 809 -24.66 5.55 21.91
N LEU A 810 -24.84 5.41 20.61
CA LEU A 810 -25.81 4.48 20.03
C LEU A 810 -25.21 3.08 20.05
N VAL A 811 -25.97 2.11 20.55
CA VAL A 811 -25.57 0.70 20.62
C VAL A 811 -26.14 -0.04 19.41
N VAL A 812 -25.26 -0.63 18.59
CA VAL A 812 -25.62 -1.28 17.32
C VAL A 812 -25.16 -2.74 17.35
N GLY A 813 -26.04 -3.66 16.94
CA GLY A 813 -25.76 -5.08 16.82
C GLY A 813 -25.59 -5.50 15.37
N TYR A 814 -24.39 -5.98 15.02
CA TYR A 814 -24.06 -6.53 13.70
C TYR A 814 -24.04 -8.06 13.72
N PHE A 815 -24.63 -8.68 12.72
CA PHE A 815 -24.65 -10.13 12.57
C PHE A 815 -23.29 -10.62 12.05
N ASN A 816 -22.75 -11.68 12.67
CA ASN A 816 -21.50 -12.31 12.25
C ASN A 816 -21.77 -13.25 11.08
N SER A 817 -22.00 -12.69 9.90
CA SER A 817 -22.25 -13.41 8.65
C SER A 817 -21.70 -12.65 7.47
N ASP A 818 -21.31 -13.39 6.43
CA ASP A 818 -20.86 -12.89 5.13
C ASP A 818 -22.01 -12.70 4.11
N GLN A 819 -23.25 -13.06 4.47
CA GLN A 819 -24.38 -12.98 3.55
C GLN A 819 -24.86 -11.53 3.36
N LYS A 820 -25.04 -11.11 2.10
CA LYS A 820 -25.47 -9.75 1.70
C LYS A 820 -26.75 -9.22 2.39
N ARG A 821 -27.61 -10.10 2.93
CA ARG A 821 -28.82 -9.71 3.67
C ARG A 821 -28.53 -9.23 5.11
N PHE A 822 -27.29 -9.29 5.56
CA PHE A 822 -26.84 -8.73 6.83
C PHE A 822 -25.89 -7.58 6.53
N LEU A 823 -26.08 -6.47 7.23
CA LEU A 823 -25.18 -5.33 7.07
C LEU A 823 -23.86 -5.65 7.79
N PHE A 824 -22.74 -5.32 7.16
CA PHE A 824 -21.43 -5.39 7.79
C PHE A 824 -21.15 -4.11 8.61
N PRO A 825 -20.40 -4.20 9.72
CA PRO A 825 -19.88 -3.02 10.38
C PRO A 825 -18.89 -2.27 9.46
N PRO A 826 -18.74 -0.94 9.58
CA PRO A 826 -17.79 -0.17 8.77
C PRO A 826 -16.36 -0.74 8.83
N SER A 827 -15.73 -1.02 7.69
CA SER A 827 -14.35 -1.56 7.60
C SER A 827 -13.36 -0.45 7.28
N LEU A 828 -12.29 -0.35 8.05
CA LEU A 828 -11.25 0.66 7.81
C LEU A 828 -10.42 0.38 6.55
N GLU A 829 -10.42 -0.86 6.04
CA GLU A 829 -9.76 -1.26 4.79
C GLU A 829 -10.41 -0.66 3.54
N THR A 830 -11.68 -0.27 3.61
CA THR A 830 -12.44 0.30 2.47
C THR A 830 -13.20 1.58 2.82
N ASN A 831 -13.21 1.98 4.09
CA ASN A 831 -13.81 3.22 4.59
C ASN A 831 -12.92 3.80 5.70
N ALA A 832 -11.95 4.63 5.35
CA ALA A 832 -11.04 5.24 6.30
C ALA A 832 -11.74 6.19 7.30
N ALA A 833 -12.93 6.72 6.97
CA ALA A 833 -13.76 7.47 7.92
C ALA A 833 -14.58 6.56 8.86
N GLY A 834 -14.54 5.23 8.67
CA GLY A 834 -15.34 4.23 9.37
C GLY A 834 -15.01 4.02 10.85
N ASN A 835 -14.28 4.94 11.49
CA ASN A 835 -14.05 4.93 12.94
C ASN A 835 -14.12 6.35 13.57
N GLU A 836 -14.65 7.36 12.86
CA GLU A 836 -14.77 8.73 13.38
C GLU A 836 -15.64 8.84 14.64
N ARG A 837 -16.52 7.86 14.87
CA ARG A 837 -17.44 7.77 16.01
C ARG A 837 -17.11 6.60 16.93
N GLY A 838 -15.99 5.91 16.71
CA GLY A 838 -15.55 4.72 17.47
C GLY A 838 -16.23 3.41 17.04
N GLU A 839 -16.85 3.40 15.85
CA GLU A 839 -17.74 2.33 15.40
C GLU A 839 -17.05 1.11 14.79
N ALA A 840 -15.76 1.21 14.45
CA ALA A 840 -15.00 0.07 13.92
C ALA A 840 -14.73 -0.99 15.01
N GLU A 841 -14.78 -0.61 16.29
CA GLU A 841 -14.44 -1.48 17.40
C GLU A 841 -15.61 -2.36 17.83
N VAL A 842 -15.33 -3.67 17.97
CA VAL A 842 -16.22 -4.59 18.66
C VAL A 842 -16.10 -4.32 20.16
N ILE A 843 -17.18 -3.83 20.78
CA ILE A 843 -17.27 -3.59 22.23
C ILE A 843 -17.61 -4.89 22.96
N LEU A 844 -18.60 -5.63 22.46
CA LEU A 844 -18.95 -6.95 22.99
C LEU A 844 -18.99 -7.95 21.84
N ALA A 845 -18.03 -8.88 21.81
CA ALA A 845 -18.05 -9.97 20.84
C ALA A 845 -19.01 -11.07 21.30
N ASN A 846 -19.68 -11.73 20.34
CA ASN A 846 -20.58 -12.87 20.58
C ASN A 846 -21.61 -12.59 21.70
N ALA A 847 -22.22 -11.40 21.65
CA ALA A 847 -22.98 -10.85 22.77
C ALA A 847 -24.45 -11.25 22.80
N MET A 848 -25.00 -11.68 21.66
CA MET A 848 -26.40 -12.08 21.56
C MET A 848 -26.57 -13.25 20.58
N ASN A 849 -27.46 -14.18 20.94
CA ASN A 849 -27.89 -15.27 20.07
C ASN A 849 -29.38 -15.13 19.78
N LEU A 850 -29.73 -15.31 18.52
CA LEU A 850 -31.10 -15.42 18.05
C LEU A 850 -31.38 -16.87 17.67
N LYS A 851 -32.66 -17.22 17.60
CA LYS A 851 -33.09 -18.61 17.41
C LYS A 851 -32.53 -19.27 16.15
N GLU A 852 -32.61 -18.58 15.00
CA GLU A 852 -32.17 -19.12 13.69
C GLU A 852 -31.35 -18.11 12.86
N LEU A 853 -30.87 -17.03 13.49
CA LEU A 853 -30.05 -16.01 12.84
C LEU A 853 -28.61 -16.06 13.38
N PRO A 854 -27.64 -15.52 12.62
CA PRO A 854 -26.26 -15.46 13.07
C PRO A 854 -26.10 -14.75 14.42
N ARG A 855 -25.06 -15.11 15.15
CA ARG A 855 -24.64 -14.44 16.39
C ARG A 855 -24.33 -12.95 16.13
N ILE A 856 -24.39 -12.15 17.18
CA ILE A 856 -24.27 -10.69 17.07
C ILE A 856 -23.10 -10.14 17.88
N ASN A 857 -22.31 -9.28 17.25
CA ASN A 857 -21.33 -8.41 17.88
C ASN A 857 -21.92 -7.02 18.14
N ILE A 858 -21.50 -6.39 19.23
CA ILE A 858 -21.97 -5.05 19.64
C ILE A 858 -20.91 -4.02 19.35
N HIS A 859 -21.33 -2.97 18.66
CA HIS A 859 -20.56 -1.78 18.35
C HIS A 859 -21.24 -0.57 18.97
N THR A 860 -20.47 0.53 19.12
CA THR A 860 -21.04 1.80 19.57
C THR A 860 -20.66 2.94 18.65
N TYR A 861 -21.60 3.86 18.42
CA TYR A 861 -21.38 5.10 17.68
C TYR A 861 -21.56 6.29 18.60
N THR A 862 -20.53 7.12 18.76
CA THR A 862 -20.59 8.31 19.61
C THR A 862 -21.18 9.51 18.87
N PHE A 863 -22.15 10.18 19.48
CA PHE A 863 -22.81 11.37 18.95
C PHE A 863 -22.79 12.52 19.97
N LYS A 864 -22.58 13.75 19.49
CA LYS A 864 -22.66 14.97 20.31
C LYS A 864 -24.12 15.31 20.61
N ALA A 865 -24.34 16.21 21.57
CA ALA A 865 -25.66 16.79 21.82
C ALA A 865 -26.18 17.53 20.58
N GLY A 866 -27.48 17.41 20.30
CA GLY A 866 -28.11 18.02 19.14
C GLY A 866 -29.03 17.08 18.38
N GLU A 867 -29.37 17.48 17.16
CA GLU A 867 -30.04 16.62 16.18
C GLU A 867 -28.97 15.87 15.38
N ASN A 868 -29.14 14.56 15.29
CA ASN A 868 -28.18 13.64 14.73
C ASN A 868 -28.86 12.74 13.69
N GLU A 869 -28.09 12.37 12.68
CA GLU A 869 -28.50 11.45 11.64
C GLU A 869 -27.43 10.37 11.45
N LEU A 870 -27.90 9.13 11.35
CA LEU A 870 -27.12 7.96 11.00
C LEU A 870 -27.80 7.28 9.81
N ASN A 871 -27.04 7.13 8.73
CA ASN A 871 -27.43 6.33 7.57
C ASN A 871 -26.54 5.09 7.56
N LEU A 872 -27.17 3.93 7.50
CA LEU A 872 -26.53 2.64 7.38
C LEU A 872 -26.96 2.00 6.07
N GLY A 873 -26.03 1.34 5.40
CA GLY A 873 -26.28 0.64 4.14
C GLY A 873 -27.32 -0.47 4.25
N LYS A 874 -27.56 -1.15 3.12
CA LYS A 874 -28.54 -2.24 3.01
C LYS A 874 -28.11 -3.46 3.82
N GLY A 875 -29.08 -4.11 4.45
CA GLY A 875 -28.88 -5.33 5.23
C GLY A 875 -29.42 -5.23 6.66
N ARG A 876 -29.77 -6.38 7.24
CA ARG A 876 -30.24 -6.49 8.62
C ARG A 876 -29.16 -6.02 9.61
N VAL A 877 -29.58 -5.14 10.51
CA VAL A 877 -28.78 -4.63 11.64
C VAL A 877 -29.71 -4.32 12.81
N LEU A 878 -29.25 -4.49 14.05
CA LEU A 878 -30.03 -4.15 15.24
C LEU A 878 -29.63 -2.78 15.78
N ILE A 879 -30.63 -1.94 16.08
CA ILE A 879 -30.46 -0.73 16.87
C ILE A 879 -30.96 -1.04 18.28
N LEU A 880 -30.03 -1.13 19.24
CA LEU A 880 -30.30 -1.68 20.57
C LEU A 880 -30.61 -0.60 21.61
N GLY A 881 -30.38 0.66 21.27
CA GLY A 881 -30.71 1.82 22.11
C GLY A 881 -29.52 2.75 22.32
N PHE A 882 -29.60 3.59 23.36
CA PHE A 882 -28.62 4.63 23.62
C PHE A 882 -28.12 4.57 25.06
N ILE A 883 -26.85 4.91 25.26
CA ILE A 883 -26.22 5.06 26.56
C ILE A 883 -25.51 6.41 26.66
N ASP A 884 -25.19 6.86 27.87
CA ASP A 884 -24.38 8.07 28.08
C ASP A 884 -22.99 7.89 27.46
N ALA A 885 -22.50 8.89 26.71
CA ALA A 885 -21.20 8.79 26.05
C ALA A 885 -20.03 8.60 27.05
N ASN A 886 -20.16 9.12 28.26
CA ASN A 886 -19.16 9.04 29.33
C ASN A 886 -19.32 7.78 30.19
N GLN A 887 -20.34 6.94 29.95
CA GLN A 887 -20.46 5.68 30.66
C GLN A 887 -19.24 4.81 30.35
N LYS A 888 -18.54 4.40 31.40
CA LYS A 888 -17.43 3.45 31.28
C LYS A 888 -17.99 2.11 30.77
N ILE A 889 -17.48 1.69 29.62
CA ILE A 889 -17.74 0.38 29.02
C ILE A 889 -16.45 -0.44 29.08
N GLU A 890 -16.57 -1.75 29.32
CA GLU A 890 -15.44 -2.68 29.29
C GLU A 890 -15.60 -3.56 28.05
N THR A 891 -14.59 -3.57 27.18
CA THR A 891 -14.59 -4.43 25.99
C THR A 891 -14.31 -5.87 26.37
N ARG A 892 -15.12 -6.82 25.90
CA ARG A 892 -14.89 -8.26 26.15
C ARG A 892 -15.59 -9.17 25.13
N ASP A 893 -15.15 -10.41 25.06
CA ASP A 893 -15.93 -11.49 24.46
C ASP A 893 -16.96 -12.00 25.49
N VAL A 894 -18.22 -12.11 25.09
CA VAL A 894 -19.29 -12.62 25.95
C VAL A 894 -19.37 -14.14 25.92
N GLY A 895 -18.82 -14.77 24.88
CA GLY A 895 -18.71 -16.22 24.79
C GLY A 895 -20.05 -16.93 24.54
N PHE A 896 -21.07 -16.25 23.97
CA PHE A 896 -22.28 -16.95 23.52
C PHE A 896 -22.05 -17.62 22.18
N ILE A 897 -21.35 -18.73 22.26
CA ILE A 897 -20.97 -19.56 21.12
C ILE A 897 -21.98 -20.70 20.89
N GLY A 898 -21.91 -21.31 19.70
CA GLY A 898 -22.70 -22.51 19.36
C GLY A 898 -22.30 -23.73 20.21
N ALA A 899 -23.14 -24.75 20.25
CA ALA A 899 -22.87 -25.98 21.03
C ALA A 899 -21.58 -26.71 20.58
N ASP A 900 -21.18 -26.50 19.33
CA ASP A 900 -20.00 -27.11 18.70
C ASP A 900 -18.74 -26.19 18.73
N GLU A 901 -18.86 -25.00 19.31
CA GLU A 901 -17.78 -24.00 19.39
C GLU A 901 -17.21 -23.93 20.83
N LYS A 902 -15.92 -23.56 20.97
CA LYS A 902 -15.26 -23.43 22.28
C LYS A 902 -15.14 -21.99 22.76
N GLU A 903 -15.23 -21.81 24.09
CA GLU A 903 -15.17 -20.50 24.73
C GLU A 903 -13.81 -19.86 24.50
N ALA A 904 -13.81 -18.57 24.14
CA ALA A 904 -12.58 -17.83 23.91
C ALA A 904 -11.74 -17.76 25.19
N VAL A 905 -10.42 -17.93 25.06
CA VAL A 905 -9.47 -17.95 26.18
C VAL A 905 -8.68 -16.64 26.34
N ASP A 906 -8.98 -15.62 25.53
CA ASP A 906 -8.27 -14.33 25.59
C ASP A 906 -8.50 -13.54 26.89
N TRP A 907 -9.50 -13.94 27.69
CA TRP A 907 -9.72 -13.38 29.03
C TRP A 907 -8.51 -13.56 29.96
N LEU A 908 -7.65 -14.55 29.69
CA LEU A 908 -6.43 -14.80 30.45
C LEU A 908 -5.47 -13.59 30.44
N PHE A 909 -5.60 -12.66 29.49
CA PHE A 909 -4.68 -11.52 29.31
C PHE A 909 -5.21 -10.18 29.86
N TYR A 910 -6.40 -10.14 30.45
CA TYR A 910 -7.04 -8.92 30.98
C TYR A 910 -7.05 -8.85 32.51
#